data_AF-A0A951JGS6-F1
#
_entry.id   AF-A0A951JGS6-F1
#
_cell.length_a   1.000
_cell.length_b   1.000
_cell.length_c   1.000
_cell.angle_alpha   90.00
_cell.angle_beta   90.00
_cell.angle_gamma   90.00
#
_symmetry.space_group_name_H-M   'P 1'
#
loop_
_entity.id
_entity.type
_entity.pdbx_description
1 polymer ?
#
loop_
_entity_poly.entity_id
_entity_poly.type
_entity_poly.pdbx_seq_one_letter_code
_entity_poly.pdbx_strand_id
1 'polypeptide(L)'
;GLRHGRLTILEGELHYREQSRGIDDWLLRLPEVTIASDGRTHEFEGSFVPPGAIGEEVHFEFAAEGAPATPEDWMWKLDLAVRALKLDWWYQQFEWAGPGHLNGSLDMAFLASGKGIAGMVGKGDLALVDAGFSSRIPAMSAGPEPRFERIAMGWEFDYGNDRFAVDVHELAVFAEDQQLRDGSFSLRTGGEQYPLELAAARIPLDVLARFTQFLPRGDTTNTSPGFLAEVRSEAARLSPSGDLRELILALDLDATPARFRIETRFDRLGIAATEKLPGFRNLSGTLRADEKGGQLRIDSRDVRVDTSELFRQPLPVRAVSGRFSWEKLADTWNIQGRDLHIDNPEASVAAQLELAIPPDGSPVIDLTATAHNADFSARSTWLPVGVMPETLVDWLDSAILAGHSPEAKLVLHGPLENYPFRDGSGVFDVRFRAEDVIVQVDPDWPRVENLSADVHFHGPSLDIRVDRVDVFPGLDVAASHVRYADSRNPLLEVDSAVSGDTSAAWRFLAATPLAKPLSGLLESIEVSGPMRADVVLEIPLKSGDATAATINAELDGVRVQPVVLPWAVEGLSGALTVTEHDIVAPELTGRFTDAPFTAAIEAEPAADSAIFAPTRITLQGNSPTSAFEEYVPSSWLERLSGKFDWAGDLLVPADGSGISLRVASDFGGVQSELPVPLDTLPAGNTEISFPGESRIDIHVNAPALGAGRLRFVDTPGGWSFDRGQIVLGDSPDVALGDESGLLIEGRVGKLDAAGWLSLDGETDGAGEGRTGFLRGLDIQAGVLELGALSLASQSVRARRAGAGWDLGLAGPATGNIQVPSLSETRQPWQVRLEQLHLPGDAGNDGDAVTETSDDLEKNGPDPRKLPALDVNIRDLSLGSSNLGHVRGVLQRTSIGYTTQGMIANTPSYSVSLDGRWELIDDEHYTSVSAVLITRDLGDTLQALGYRGGIDADEGHVEINLAWHSSPMNAQRSLLEGNAGFRFSDGSLSEVSPGAGRLLGLLSIAALPRRLMLDFSDFFGKGLHFDTLSGDFLITGGSAYTTNVILEGPSTSALLVGRTGLVSRDYDQLAIIDPDVSASIPVAGYLAAGPTVGAALLLLSQLLKAPLADMAQVKYRITGSWDDPVIERVQQENNASK
;
A
#
# COMPACT_ATOMS: atom_id res chain seq x y z
N GLY A 1 13.41 91.50 88.52
CA GLY A 1 14.78 92.01 88.38
C GLY A 1 15.59 91.65 89.59
N LEU A 2 16.20 90.45 89.58
CA LEU A 2 17.23 90.05 90.53
C LEU A 2 18.53 90.73 90.08
N ARG A 3 18.79 91.95 90.57
CA ARG A 3 20.12 92.56 90.47
C ARG A 3 20.85 92.17 91.76
N HIS A 4 21.73 91.17 91.67
CA HIS A 4 22.50 90.56 92.77
C HIS A 4 21.65 89.79 93.78
N GLY A 5 21.06 88.67 93.36
CA GLY A 5 20.35 87.76 94.27
C GLY A 5 20.32 86.31 93.77
N ARG A 6 20.46 85.37 94.71
CA ARG A 6 20.18 83.93 94.53
C ARG A 6 18.80 83.63 95.11
N LEU A 7 17.91 83.12 94.29
CA LEU A 7 16.58 82.64 94.65
C LEU A 7 16.60 81.11 94.53
N THR A 8 16.49 80.40 95.65
CA THR A 8 16.31 78.95 95.64
C THR A 8 14.88 78.62 96.04
N ILE A 9 14.18 77.91 95.17
CA ILE A 9 12.84 77.34 95.39
C ILE A 9 13.06 75.90 95.82
N LEU A 10 12.66 75.54 97.05
CA LEU A 10 12.70 74.17 97.57
C LEU A 10 11.28 73.66 97.69
N GLU A 11 11.04 72.41 97.26
CA GLU A 11 9.72 71.75 97.33
C GLU A 11 8.59 72.60 96.72
N GLY A 12 8.87 73.29 95.62
CA GLY A 12 7.91 74.14 94.94
C GLY A 12 6.87 73.33 94.16
N GLU A 13 5.67 73.88 94.02
CA GLU A 13 4.64 73.35 93.12
C GLU A 13 4.27 74.44 92.12
N LEU A 14 4.43 74.14 90.83
CA LEU A 14 4.05 75.02 89.74
C LEU A 14 2.81 74.44 89.05
N HIS A 15 1.68 75.13 89.21
CA HIS A 15 0.45 74.82 88.51
C HIS A 15 0.43 75.54 87.16
N TYR A 16 0.38 74.77 86.07
CA TYR A 16 0.25 75.28 84.72
C TYR A 16 -1.11 74.88 84.13
N ARG A 17 -1.87 75.85 83.62
CA ARG A 17 -3.20 75.62 83.03
C ARG A 17 -3.28 76.31 81.68
N GLU A 18 -3.56 75.56 80.62
CA GLU A 18 -3.71 76.07 79.27
C GLU A 18 -4.95 75.46 78.58
N GLN A 19 -6.06 76.19 78.65
CA GLN A 19 -7.36 75.74 78.16
C GLN A 19 -7.44 75.63 76.62
N SER A 20 -6.64 76.40 75.89
CA SER A 20 -6.61 76.37 74.41
C SER A 20 -6.07 75.04 73.86
N ARG A 21 -5.30 74.30 74.65
CA ARG A 21 -4.72 73.00 74.31
C ARG A 21 -5.32 71.83 75.11
N GLY A 22 -6.39 72.08 75.87
CA GLY A 22 -7.05 71.05 76.68
C GLY A 22 -6.25 70.58 77.91
N ILE A 23 -5.34 71.42 78.42
CA ILE A 23 -4.52 71.12 79.61
C ILE A 23 -5.15 71.80 80.83
N ASP A 24 -5.92 71.05 81.62
CA ASP A 24 -6.75 71.63 82.69
C ASP A 24 -6.04 71.84 84.05
N ASP A 25 -4.95 71.12 84.37
CA ASP A 25 -4.08 71.41 85.53
C ASP A 25 -2.79 70.56 85.49
N TRP A 26 -1.65 71.18 85.20
CA TRP A 26 -0.33 70.55 85.29
C TRP A 26 0.31 70.92 86.61
N LEU A 27 0.47 69.94 87.50
CA LEU A 27 1.27 70.10 88.71
C LEU A 27 2.72 69.67 88.43
N LEU A 28 3.60 70.64 88.25
CA LEU A 28 5.04 70.41 88.18
C LEU A 28 5.61 70.54 89.60
N ARG A 29 6.13 69.44 90.14
CA ARG A 29 6.85 69.50 91.42
C ARG A 29 8.28 69.91 91.14
N LEU A 30 8.78 70.90 91.87
CA LEU A 30 10.11 71.48 91.79
C LEU A 30 10.86 71.08 93.07
N PRO A 31 11.57 69.94 93.12
CA PRO A 31 12.30 69.52 94.32
C PRO A 31 13.28 70.59 94.79
N GLU A 32 14.08 71.12 93.86
CA GLU A 32 14.95 72.27 94.06
C GLU A 32 15.18 73.00 92.73
N VAL A 33 15.00 74.31 92.71
CA VAL A 33 15.36 75.19 91.60
C VAL A 33 16.07 76.42 92.14
N THR A 34 17.34 76.58 91.79
CA THR A 34 18.16 77.75 92.08
C THR A 34 18.24 78.66 90.86
N ILE A 35 17.91 79.93 91.05
CA ILE A 35 18.05 81.01 90.08
C ILE A 35 19.00 82.06 90.65
N ALA A 36 20.14 82.28 90.02
CA ALA A 36 21.09 83.32 90.39
C ALA A 36 21.26 84.32 89.23
N SER A 37 21.27 85.61 89.56
CA SER A 37 21.48 86.66 88.56
C SER A 37 22.14 87.89 89.16
N ASP A 38 23.24 88.35 88.57
CA ASP A 38 23.93 89.60 88.95
C ASP A 38 23.61 90.78 88.01
N GLY A 39 22.84 90.53 86.95
CA GLY A 39 22.45 91.51 85.94
C GLY A 39 23.31 91.50 84.67
N ARG A 40 24.39 90.72 84.64
CA ARG A 40 25.13 90.32 83.44
C ARG A 40 25.23 88.81 83.30
N THR A 41 25.37 88.08 84.40
CA THR A 41 25.33 86.61 84.45
C THR A 41 23.99 86.16 85.00
N HIS A 42 23.49 85.07 84.43
CA HIS A 42 22.21 84.47 84.74
C HIS A 42 22.38 82.94 84.78
N GLU A 43 22.19 82.32 85.95
CA GLU A 43 22.29 80.88 86.15
C GLU A 43 20.95 80.34 86.69
N PHE A 44 20.50 79.22 86.12
CA PHE A 44 19.26 78.54 86.46
C PHE A 44 19.56 77.05 86.52
N GLU A 45 19.58 76.47 87.71
CA GLU A 45 19.85 75.04 87.92
C GLU A 45 18.70 74.46 88.73
N GLY A 46 18.22 73.28 88.36
CA GLY A 46 17.25 72.58 89.18
C GLY A 46 16.70 71.34 88.54
N SER A 47 15.70 70.77 89.20
CA SER A 47 14.95 69.65 88.67
C SER A 47 13.45 69.88 88.78
N PHE A 48 12.68 69.17 87.96
CA PHE A 48 11.23 69.11 88.10
C PHE A 48 10.69 67.73 87.74
N VAL A 49 9.58 67.35 88.37
CA VAL A 49 8.85 66.11 88.07
C VAL A 49 7.57 66.47 87.31
N PRO A 50 7.37 65.95 86.09
CA PRO A 50 6.19 66.25 85.28
C PRO A 50 4.92 65.54 85.82
N PRO A 51 3.71 66.05 85.51
CA PRO A 51 2.46 65.53 86.08
C PRO A 51 2.08 64.12 85.59
N GLY A 52 1.50 63.27 86.46
CA GLY A 52 0.64 62.15 86.03
C GLY A 52 1.31 61.03 85.22
N ALA A 53 2.37 60.41 85.73
CA ALA A 53 3.03 59.25 85.13
C ALA A 53 3.65 59.46 83.73
N ILE A 54 3.79 60.71 83.26
CA ILE A 54 4.34 61.03 81.93
C ILE A 54 5.88 61.12 81.87
N GLY A 55 6.58 60.90 82.98
CA GLY A 55 8.04 60.84 83.07
C GLY A 55 8.56 60.82 84.52
N GLU A 56 9.86 60.56 84.70
CA GLU A 56 10.55 60.77 85.97
C GLU A 56 11.09 62.21 86.06
N GLU A 57 12.11 62.44 86.89
CA GLU A 57 12.70 63.76 87.16
C GLU A 57 13.50 64.31 85.96
N VAL A 58 13.18 65.53 85.54
CA VAL A 58 13.90 66.32 84.53
C VAL A 58 14.88 67.23 85.24
N HIS A 59 16.17 67.10 84.96
CA HIS A 59 17.23 67.98 85.47
C HIS A 59 17.63 68.98 84.40
N PHE A 60 17.83 70.24 84.77
CA PHE A 60 18.30 71.29 83.87
C PHE A 60 19.34 72.20 84.56
N GLU A 61 20.36 72.61 83.81
CA GLU A 61 21.33 73.63 84.19
C GLU A 61 21.50 74.60 83.01
N PHE A 62 21.14 75.86 83.21
CA PHE A 62 21.25 76.91 82.20
C PHE A 62 22.08 78.06 82.74
N ALA A 63 23.16 78.41 82.04
CA ALA A 63 24.00 79.55 82.35
C ALA A 63 24.07 80.48 81.14
N ALA A 64 23.89 81.79 81.35
CA ALA A 64 23.97 82.79 80.30
C ALA A 64 24.69 84.06 80.76
N GLU A 65 25.47 84.66 79.88
CA GLU A 65 26.13 85.95 80.06
C GLU A 65 25.69 86.94 78.98
N GLY A 66 25.11 88.08 79.39
CA GLY A 66 24.70 89.15 78.49
C GLY A 66 23.87 90.24 79.16
N ALA A 67 23.65 91.35 78.45
CA ALA A 67 22.80 92.42 78.95
C ALA A 67 21.32 92.05 78.75
N PRO A 68 20.42 92.26 79.75
CA PRO A 68 19.00 91.92 79.63
C PRO A 68 18.25 92.61 78.49
N ALA A 69 18.79 93.70 77.96
CA ALA A 69 18.19 94.45 76.86
C ALA A 69 18.49 93.87 75.46
N THR A 70 19.47 92.96 75.34
CA THR A 70 19.90 92.37 74.06
C THR A 70 20.10 90.84 74.19
N PRO A 71 19.01 90.07 74.40
CA PRO A 71 19.07 88.60 74.55
C PRO A 71 19.76 87.88 73.38
N GLU A 72 19.66 88.42 72.18
CA GLU A 72 20.26 87.90 70.95
C GLU A 72 21.79 87.84 70.97
N ASP A 73 22.44 88.61 71.85
CA ASP A 73 23.91 88.61 72.02
C ASP A 73 24.40 87.73 73.17
N TRP A 74 23.49 87.08 73.90
CA TRP A 74 23.85 86.28 75.07
C TRP A 74 24.72 85.10 74.68
N MET A 75 25.80 84.90 75.43
CA MET A 75 26.53 83.63 75.43
C MET A 75 25.87 82.72 76.46
N TRP A 76 25.35 81.57 76.03
CA TRP A 76 24.62 80.69 76.92
C TRP A 76 25.04 79.23 76.77
N LYS A 77 24.76 78.44 77.81
CA LYS A 77 24.94 77.00 77.89
C LYS A 77 23.72 76.41 78.60
N LEU A 78 23.19 75.30 78.08
CA LEU A 78 22.09 74.53 78.62
C LEU A 78 22.51 73.07 78.71
N ASP A 79 22.38 72.46 79.88
CA ASP A 79 22.46 71.02 80.11
C ASP A 79 21.07 70.54 80.53
N LEU A 80 20.53 69.51 79.86
CA LEU A 80 19.22 68.93 80.17
C LEU A 80 19.33 67.42 80.22
N ALA A 81 18.88 66.80 81.31
CA ALA A 81 18.75 65.35 81.43
C ALA A 81 17.30 64.97 81.78
N VAL A 82 16.71 64.08 80.98
CA VAL A 82 15.35 63.56 81.09
C VAL A 82 15.41 62.05 81.25
N ARG A 83 14.65 61.49 82.20
CA ARG A 83 14.55 60.04 82.40
C ARG A 83 13.12 59.54 82.27
N ALA A 84 12.99 58.36 81.64
CA ALA A 84 11.78 57.56 81.51
C ALA A 84 10.52 58.32 81.05
N LEU A 85 10.68 59.31 80.16
CA LEU A 85 9.58 60.12 79.64
C LEU A 85 8.62 59.24 78.82
N LYS A 86 7.33 59.17 79.19
CA LYS A 86 6.35 58.33 78.50
C LYS A 86 5.94 58.95 77.17
N LEU A 87 6.25 58.26 76.08
CA LEU A 87 6.11 58.80 74.72
C LEU A 87 4.67 58.96 74.24
N ASP A 88 3.74 58.15 74.72
CA ASP A 88 2.35 58.11 74.21
C ASP A 88 1.67 59.48 74.31
N TRP A 89 1.83 60.13 75.45
CA TRP A 89 1.27 61.46 75.67
C TRP A 89 1.95 62.52 74.79
N TRP A 90 3.29 62.51 74.73
CA TRP A 90 4.07 63.51 73.97
C TRP A 90 3.84 63.40 72.47
N TYR A 91 3.72 62.18 71.94
CA TYR A 91 3.43 61.92 70.52
C TYR A 91 2.13 62.60 70.09
N GLN A 92 1.07 62.50 70.90
CA GLN A 92 -0.25 63.08 70.59
C GLN A 92 -0.27 64.62 70.58
N GLN A 93 0.78 65.30 71.07
CA GLN A 93 0.83 66.77 71.12
C GLN A 93 1.26 67.43 69.81
N PHE A 94 1.76 66.65 68.85
CA PHE A 94 2.30 67.19 67.60
C PHE A 94 1.36 66.95 66.41
N GLU A 95 1.26 67.93 65.51
CA GLU A 95 0.37 67.90 64.33
C GLU A 95 0.67 66.76 63.34
N TRP A 96 1.86 66.17 63.39
CA TRP A 96 2.28 65.04 62.54
C TRP A 96 1.84 63.67 63.07
N ALA A 97 1.24 63.61 64.26
CA ALA A 97 0.69 62.38 64.82
C ALA A 97 -0.54 61.93 64.03
N GLY A 98 -0.38 60.88 63.22
CA GLY A 98 -1.51 60.19 62.60
C GLY A 98 -2.37 59.45 63.64
N PRO A 99 -3.34 58.61 63.22
CA PRO A 99 -4.20 57.84 64.13
C PRO A 99 -3.48 56.68 64.87
N GLY A 100 -2.15 56.78 65.05
CA GLY A 100 -1.33 55.81 65.75
C GLY A 100 -1.03 56.17 67.21
N HIS A 101 -0.48 55.22 67.96
CA HIS A 101 0.05 55.40 69.32
C HIS A 101 1.54 55.07 69.32
N LEU A 102 2.33 55.89 70.00
CA LEU A 102 3.74 55.63 70.27
C LEU A 102 3.89 55.31 71.77
N ASN A 103 3.84 54.04 72.12
CA ASN A 103 4.08 53.62 73.50
C ASN A 103 5.58 53.49 73.74
N GLY A 104 6.05 53.67 74.98
CA GLY A 104 7.45 53.49 75.36
C GLY A 104 7.94 54.53 76.37
N SER A 105 9.21 54.44 76.73
CA SER A 105 9.91 55.43 77.57
C SER A 105 11.13 56.01 76.88
N LEU A 106 11.45 57.25 77.19
CA LEU A 106 12.52 58.02 76.57
C LEU A 106 13.45 58.58 77.65
N ASP A 107 14.72 58.18 77.58
CA ASP A 107 15.81 58.83 78.30
C ASP A 107 16.52 59.79 77.33
N MET A 108 16.80 61.01 77.78
CA MET A 108 17.52 62.01 76.98
C MET A 108 18.55 62.71 77.84
N ALA A 109 19.72 63.00 77.30
CA ALA A 109 20.65 63.95 77.85
C ALA A 109 21.11 64.86 76.72
N PHE A 110 21.04 66.17 76.86
CA PHE A 110 21.57 67.08 75.85
C PHE A 110 22.23 68.30 76.44
N LEU A 111 23.31 68.72 75.80
CA LEU A 111 24.09 69.89 76.10
C LEU A 111 24.09 70.82 74.88
N ALA A 112 23.62 72.04 75.04
CA ALA A 112 23.64 73.08 74.01
C ALA A 112 24.35 74.33 74.50
N SER A 113 24.97 75.09 73.60
CA SER A 113 25.59 76.38 73.89
C SER A 113 25.60 77.27 72.65
N GLY A 114 25.64 78.57 72.81
CA GLY A 114 25.70 79.46 71.65
C GLY A 114 25.78 80.93 71.99
N LYS A 115 25.97 81.74 70.94
CA LYS A 115 25.75 83.19 70.97
C LYS A 115 24.43 83.51 70.27
N GLY A 116 23.42 83.92 71.02
CA GLY A 116 22.04 84.01 70.51
C GLY A 116 21.50 82.66 70.05
N ILE A 117 20.44 82.65 69.24
CA ILE A 117 19.85 81.43 68.67
C ILE A 117 20.59 81.01 67.39
N ALA A 118 21.10 81.97 66.61
CA ALA A 118 21.72 81.71 65.31
C ALA A 118 23.12 81.04 65.38
N GLY A 119 23.83 81.13 66.52
CA GLY A 119 25.15 80.52 66.73
C GLY A 119 25.11 79.30 67.65
N MET A 120 23.99 78.59 67.69
CA MET A 120 23.75 77.47 68.61
C MET A 120 24.42 76.18 68.13
N VAL A 121 25.21 75.56 69.01
CA VAL A 121 25.81 74.24 68.84
C VAL A 121 25.37 73.37 70.00
N GLY A 122 25.02 72.11 69.77
CA GLY A 122 24.71 71.20 70.85
C GLY A 122 24.92 69.75 70.49
N LYS A 123 24.89 68.91 71.51
CA LYS A 123 24.99 67.46 71.39
C LYS A 123 24.12 66.78 72.43
N GLY A 124 23.70 65.56 72.19
CA GLY A 124 22.97 64.79 73.16
C GLY A 124 22.93 63.30 72.84
N ASP A 125 22.50 62.55 73.85
CA ASP A 125 22.20 61.13 73.76
C ASP A 125 20.72 60.94 74.01
N LEU A 126 20.10 60.06 73.24
CA LEU A 126 18.70 59.69 73.34
C LEU A 126 18.60 58.17 73.36
N ALA A 127 17.94 57.61 74.37
CA ALA A 127 17.63 56.20 74.47
C ALA A 127 16.11 55.99 74.56
N LEU A 128 15.52 55.50 73.50
CA LEU A 128 14.16 54.99 73.45
C LEU A 128 14.16 53.56 73.98
N VAL A 129 13.30 53.23 74.94
CA VAL A 129 13.16 51.88 75.51
C VAL A 129 11.72 51.42 75.37
N ASP A 130 11.57 50.20 74.87
CA ASP A 130 10.30 49.50 74.68
C ASP A 130 9.26 50.30 73.88
N ALA A 131 9.70 50.86 72.75
CA ALA A 131 8.88 51.72 71.94
C ALA A 131 8.04 50.95 70.91
N GLY A 132 6.72 50.93 71.09
CA GLY A 132 5.79 50.28 70.16
C GLY A 132 5.02 51.29 69.32
N PHE A 133 4.89 51.01 68.01
CA PHE A 133 4.05 51.80 67.10
C PHE A 133 2.79 51.00 66.74
N SER A 134 1.61 51.46 67.16
CA SER A 134 0.33 50.84 66.81
C SER A 134 -0.57 51.80 66.03
N SER A 135 -1.48 51.29 65.19
CA SER A 135 -2.42 52.10 64.39
C SER A 135 -3.87 51.73 64.69
N ARG A 136 -4.76 52.72 64.87
CA ARG A 136 -6.21 52.47 65.07
C ARG A 136 -6.99 52.21 63.77
N ILE A 137 -6.36 52.19 62.59
CA ILE A 137 -7.06 51.94 61.32
C ILE A 137 -7.04 50.43 61.01
N PRO A 138 -8.20 49.73 60.98
CA PRO A 138 -8.26 48.28 60.74
C PRO A 138 -7.66 47.85 59.39
N ALA A 139 -7.77 48.68 58.35
CA ALA A 139 -7.17 48.42 57.05
C ALA A 139 -5.62 48.50 57.03
N MET A 140 -5.00 48.98 58.11
CA MET A 140 -3.54 49.04 58.30
C MET A 140 -3.01 47.95 59.25
N SER A 141 -3.88 47.06 59.73
CA SER A 141 -3.54 46.00 60.70
C SER A 141 -3.23 44.63 60.04
N ALA A 142 -3.10 44.60 58.71
CA ALA A 142 -2.70 43.39 57.99
C ALA A 142 -1.17 43.20 58.07
N GLY A 143 -0.68 42.90 59.28
CA GLY A 143 0.73 42.62 59.56
C GLY A 143 1.07 42.91 61.02
N PRO A 144 2.07 42.22 61.60
CA PRO A 144 2.46 42.47 62.98
C PRO A 144 3.00 43.88 63.19
N GLU A 145 2.62 44.47 64.32
CA GLU A 145 3.07 45.80 64.74
C GLU A 145 4.56 45.76 65.08
N PRO A 146 5.40 46.63 64.46
CA PRO A 146 6.81 46.70 64.81
C PRO A 146 7.00 47.32 66.20
N ARG A 147 7.87 46.70 67.00
CA ARG A 147 8.25 47.15 68.34
C ARG A 147 9.76 47.33 68.40
N PHE A 148 10.22 48.43 68.97
CA PHE A 148 11.64 48.69 69.23
C PHE A 148 11.92 48.37 70.69
N GLU A 149 12.75 47.38 70.98
CA GLU A 149 13.14 47.11 72.37
C GLU A 149 14.02 48.25 72.89
N ARG A 150 14.94 48.73 72.05
CA ARG A 150 15.85 49.81 72.39
C ARG A 150 16.34 50.55 71.14
N ILE A 151 16.35 51.88 71.20
CA ILE A 151 17.00 52.76 70.22
C ILE A 151 17.92 53.71 70.99
N ALA A 152 19.23 53.55 70.90
CA ALA A 152 20.20 54.49 71.46
C ALA A 152 20.87 55.28 70.33
N MET A 153 20.78 56.61 70.40
CA MET A 153 21.35 57.53 69.42
C MET A 153 22.07 58.70 70.08
N GLY A 154 23.25 59.02 69.58
CA GLY A 154 23.90 60.30 69.79
C GLY A 154 23.50 61.27 68.68
N TRP A 155 23.41 62.56 68.97
CA TRP A 155 23.20 63.60 67.99
C TRP A 155 24.06 64.81 68.31
N GLU A 156 24.52 65.53 67.29
CA GLU A 156 25.24 66.79 67.38
C GLU A 156 24.69 67.76 66.33
N PHE A 157 24.68 69.06 66.61
CA PHE A 157 24.24 70.08 65.67
C PHE A 157 25.02 71.37 65.84
N ASP A 158 25.14 72.12 64.75
CA ASP A 158 25.73 73.44 64.65
C ASP A 158 24.86 74.26 63.69
N TYR A 159 23.91 74.97 64.28
CA TYR A 159 22.86 75.71 63.58
C TYR A 159 23.43 76.84 62.71
N GLY A 160 24.56 77.43 63.09
CA GLY A 160 25.17 78.53 62.33
C GLY A 160 25.84 78.10 61.03
N ASN A 161 26.14 76.81 60.89
CA ASN A 161 26.82 76.23 59.73
C ASN A 161 25.98 75.15 59.02
N ASP A 162 24.67 75.03 59.35
CA ASP A 162 23.75 74.00 58.83
C ASP A 162 24.29 72.55 58.95
N ARG A 163 25.10 72.29 59.99
CA ARG A 163 25.65 70.95 60.25
C ARG A 163 24.84 70.24 61.32
N PHE A 164 24.48 69.01 61.04
CA PHE A 164 23.72 68.14 61.91
C PHE A 164 24.26 66.72 61.75
N ALA A 165 24.50 66.03 62.84
CA ALA A 165 24.93 64.64 62.86
C ALA A 165 24.05 63.84 63.82
N VAL A 166 23.64 62.65 63.41
CA VAL A 166 22.93 61.68 64.24
C VAL A 166 23.60 60.35 64.06
N ASP A 167 24.16 59.80 65.13
CA ASP A 167 24.77 58.48 65.16
C ASP A 167 23.88 57.55 66.00
N VAL A 168 23.15 56.65 65.34
CA VAL A 168 22.39 55.60 66.01
C VAL A 168 23.33 54.44 66.29
N HIS A 169 23.68 54.26 67.57
CA HIS A 169 24.66 53.28 68.04
C HIS A 169 24.02 51.91 68.34
N GLU A 170 22.75 51.88 68.72
CA GLU A 170 22.01 50.68 69.06
C GLU A 170 20.59 50.79 68.51
N LEU A 171 20.22 49.91 67.58
CA LEU A 171 18.86 49.81 67.07
C LEU A 171 18.43 48.34 67.12
N ALA A 172 17.57 48.00 68.09
CA ALA A 172 17.02 46.65 68.25
C ALA A 172 15.53 46.65 67.91
N VAL A 173 15.18 46.06 66.77
CA VAL A 173 13.80 45.97 66.26
C VAL A 173 13.25 44.56 66.43
N PHE A 174 12.00 44.45 66.87
CA PHE A 174 11.25 43.23 67.08
C PHE A 174 9.91 43.28 66.35
N ALA A 175 9.42 42.11 65.94
CA ALA A 175 8.03 41.89 65.56
C ALA A 175 7.59 40.50 66.01
N GLU A 176 6.39 40.36 66.59
CA GLU A 176 5.86 39.08 67.11
C GLU A 176 6.83 38.33 68.04
N ASP A 177 7.50 39.05 68.94
CA ASP A 177 8.49 38.52 69.89
C ASP A 177 9.73 37.85 69.23
N GLN A 178 9.93 38.02 67.92
CA GLN A 178 11.19 37.70 67.24
C GLN A 178 12.04 38.97 67.08
N GLN A 179 13.30 38.90 67.53
CA GLN A 179 14.30 39.93 67.25
C GLN A 179 14.56 39.93 65.74
N LEU A 180 14.18 41.03 65.08
CA LEU A 180 14.30 41.15 63.63
C LEU A 180 15.75 41.41 63.21
N ARG A 181 16.52 42.24 63.95
CA ARG A 181 17.98 42.48 63.81
C ARG A 181 18.50 43.65 64.67
N ASP A 182 19.83 43.68 64.83
CA ASP A 182 20.60 44.84 65.33
C ASP A 182 21.15 45.68 64.16
N GLY A 183 21.15 47.00 64.32
CA GLY A 183 21.71 47.94 63.34
C GLY A 183 22.35 49.17 63.98
N SER A 184 23.23 49.81 63.21
CA SER A 184 23.79 51.13 63.52
C SER A 184 23.89 51.94 62.23
N PHE A 185 23.50 53.21 62.27
CA PHE A 185 23.63 54.12 61.15
C PHE A 185 23.99 55.52 61.61
N SER A 186 24.70 56.26 60.78
CA SER A 186 25.06 57.65 60.98
C SER A 186 24.48 58.51 59.87
N LEU A 187 23.78 59.58 60.22
CA LEU A 187 23.31 60.62 59.31
C LEU A 187 24.11 61.89 59.58
N ARG A 188 24.66 62.54 58.55
CA ARG A 188 25.44 63.78 58.68
C ARG A 188 25.00 64.80 57.63
N THR A 189 25.03 66.09 57.97
CA THR A 189 24.74 67.20 57.06
C THR A 189 25.88 68.21 56.98
N GLY A 190 25.89 69.01 55.90
CA GLY A 190 26.84 70.12 55.71
C GLY A 190 28.14 69.75 54.98
N GLY A 191 28.11 68.69 54.16
CA GLY A 191 29.20 68.37 53.24
C GLY A 191 29.25 69.32 52.04
N GLU A 192 30.45 69.63 51.53
CA GLU A 192 30.63 70.57 50.41
C GLU A 192 30.05 70.08 49.07
N GLN A 193 30.11 68.76 48.82
CA GLN A 193 29.65 68.15 47.56
C GLN A 193 28.28 67.47 47.68
N TYR A 194 27.99 66.88 48.83
CA TYR A 194 26.72 66.24 49.15
C TYR A 194 26.29 66.74 50.53
N PRO A 195 25.25 67.61 50.60
CA PRO A 195 24.78 68.19 51.85
C PRO A 195 24.27 67.17 52.87
N LEU A 196 23.89 65.97 52.45
CA LEU A 196 23.39 64.89 53.31
C LEU A 196 24.17 63.59 53.05
N GLU A 197 24.65 62.92 54.11
CA GLU A 197 25.30 61.61 54.02
C GLU A 197 24.73 60.65 55.07
N LEU A 198 24.30 59.48 54.62
CA LEU A 198 23.86 58.34 55.44
C LEU A 198 24.88 57.21 55.28
N ALA A 199 25.48 56.77 56.38
CA ALA A 199 26.32 55.57 56.40
C ALA A 199 25.72 54.53 57.35
N ALA A 200 25.67 53.27 56.95
CA ALA A 200 25.13 52.19 57.77
C ALA A 200 25.93 50.90 57.57
N ALA A 201 26.28 50.25 58.68
CA ALA A 201 26.98 48.97 58.62
C ALA A 201 26.10 47.89 57.98
N ARG A 202 24.79 47.94 58.25
CA ARG A 202 23.80 47.00 57.72
C ARG A 202 22.40 47.64 57.71
N ILE A 203 21.66 47.48 56.62
CA ILE A 203 20.25 47.84 56.50
C ILE A 203 19.46 46.62 56.01
N PRO A 204 18.60 46.01 56.86
CA PRO A 204 17.66 44.98 56.43
C PRO A 204 16.50 45.61 55.66
N LEU A 205 16.43 45.36 54.35
CA LEU A 205 15.45 45.97 53.46
C LEU A 205 14.02 45.48 53.70
N ASP A 206 13.87 44.24 54.14
CA ASP A 206 12.58 43.62 54.49
C ASP A 206 11.93 44.27 55.73
N VAL A 207 12.76 44.76 56.65
CA VAL A 207 12.34 45.54 57.82
C VAL A 207 12.06 46.98 57.40
N LEU A 208 12.98 47.60 56.64
CA LEU A 208 12.83 48.99 56.16
C LEU A 208 11.56 49.17 55.33
N ALA A 209 11.28 48.24 54.40
CA ALA A 209 10.08 48.25 53.56
C ALA A 209 8.80 48.29 54.40
N ARG A 210 8.74 47.54 55.51
CA ARG A 210 7.60 47.59 56.45
C ARG A 210 7.47 48.94 57.15
N PHE A 211 8.58 49.62 57.43
CA PHE A 211 8.54 50.95 58.03
C PHE A 211 8.06 52.06 57.07
N THR A 212 8.23 51.87 55.76
CA THR A 212 7.77 52.86 54.77
C THR A 212 6.27 53.14 54.82
N GLN A 213 5.46 52.21 55.34
CA GLN A 213 4.01 52.40 55.50
C GLN A 213 3.66 53.50 56.51
N PHE A 214 4.56 53.78 57.45
CA PHE A 214 4.42 54.81 58.48
C PHE A 214 5.00 56.17 58.05
N LEU A 215 5.69 56.24 56.90
CA LEU A 215 6.14 57.52 56.35
C LEU A 215 4.92 58.41 56.04
N PRO A 216 4.98 59.72 56.37
CA PRO A 216 3.89 60.65 56.10
C PRO A 216 3.47 60.61 54.63
N ARG A 217 2.16 60.56 54.37
CA ARG A 217 1.61 60.94 53.07
C ARG A 217 1.76 62.46 53.04
N GLY A 218 2.70 62.99 52.25
CA GLY A 218 3.13 64.39 52.31
C GLY A 218 1.99 65.43 52.31
N ASP A 219 2.36 66.66 52.67
CA ASP A 219 1.46 67.81 52.76
C ASP A 219 0.61 68.00 51.49
N THR A 220 -0.72 67.99 51.65
CA THR A 220 -1.71 68.16 50.57
C THR A 220 -1.74 69.57 49.98
N THR A 221 -0.89 70.48 50.45
CA THR A 221 -0.89 71.89 50.02
C THR A 221 0.20 72.23 48.99
N ASN A 222 1.14 71.33 48.68
CA ASN A 222 2.12 71.52 47.60
C ASN A 222 1.90 70.49 46.48
N THR A 223 1.84 70.96 45.23
CA THR A 223 1.45 70.22 44.01
C THR A 223 2.47 69.18 43.51
N SER A 224 3.36 68.69 44.36
CA SER A 224 4.32 67.62 44.04
C SER A 224 4.37 66.63 45.20
N PRO A 225 4.24 65.30 44.95
CA PRO A 225 4.49 64.31 45.99
C PRO A 225 5.88 64.55 46.56
N GLY A 226 6.00 64.86 47.86
CA GLY A 226 7.32 64.99 48.48
C GLY A 226 8.11 63.69 48.34
N PHE A 227 9.44 63.76 48.28
CA PHE A 227 10.37 62.62 48.15
C PHE A 227 9.98 61.39 48.99
N LEU A 228 9.53 61.58 50.24
CA LEU A 228 9.12 60.49 51.13
C LEU A 228 7.85 59.73 50.65
N ALA A 229 6.94 60.40 49.96
CA ALA A 229 5.76 59.78 49.37
C ALA A 229 6.13 58.92 48.15
N GLU A 230 7.11 59.35 47.34
CA GLU A 230 7.65 58.57 46.24
C GLU A 230 8.39 57.34 46.77
N VAL A 231 9.29 57.50 47.74
CA VAL A 231 9.99 56.37 48.41
C VAL A 231 9.00 55.34 48.94
N ARG A 232 7.89 55.77 49.56
CA ARG A 232 6.83 54.87 50.03
C ARG A 232 6.15 54.12 48.88
N SER A 233 5.78 54.82 47.81
CA SER A 233 5.13 54.21 46.64
C SER A 233 6.05 53.17 45.97
N GLU A 234 7.31 53.52 45.80
CA GLU A 234 8.36 52.68 45.23
C GLU A 234 8.64 51.45 46.10
N ALA A 235 8.80 51.63 47.41
CA ALA A 235 9.04 50.52 48.34
C ALA A 235 7.85 49.55 48.38
N ALA A 236 6.61 50.05 48.32
CA ALA A 236 5.43 49.20 48.22
C ALA A 236 5.39 48.42 46.89
N ARG A 237 5.68 49.09 45.77
CA ARG A 237 5.65 48.47 44.43
C ARG A 237 6.76 47.45 44.23
N LEU A 238 7.98 47.78 44.62
CA LEU A 238 9.17 46.94 44.43
C LEU A 238 9.32 45.88 45.54
N SER A 239 8.69 46.09 46.70
CA SER A 239 8.76 45.20 47.87
C SER A 239 10.18 44.67 48.13
N PRO A 240 11.18 45.57 48.30
CA PRO A 240 12.57 45.18 48.39
C PRO A 240 12.82 44.31 49.63
N SER A 241 13.70 43.32 49.47
CA SER A 241 14.07 42.38 50.53
C SER A 241 15.57 42.08 50.51
N GLY A 242 16.08 41.50 51.58
CA GLY A 242 17.51 41.19 51.73
C GLY A 242 18.26 42.22 52.59
N ASP A 243 19.57 42.21 52.48
CA ASP A 243 20.47 43.00 53.32
C ASP A 243 21.34 43.92 52.48
N LEU A 244 21.35 45.21 52.78
CA LEU A 244 22.45 46.12 52.40
C LEU A 244 23.49 46.12 53.52
N ARG A 245 24.76 46.13 53.17
CA ARG A 245 25.92 46.20 54.08
C ARG A 245 26.86 47.27 53.61
N GLU A 246 27.57 47.86 54.57
CA GLU A 246 28.56 48.91 54.29
C GLU A 246 27.96 50.01 53.39
N LEU A 247 26.71 50.39 53.66
CA LEU A 247 26.00 51.38 52.87
C LEU A 247 26.59 52.75 53.13
N ILE A 248 26.91 53.46 52.05
CA ILE A 248 27.18 54.90 52.04
C ILE A 248 26.23 55.50 51.00
N LEU A 249 25.31 56.35 51.44
CA LEU A 249 24.38 57.08 50.60
C LEU A 249 24.55 58.58 50.84
N ALA A 250 25.08 59.29 49.85
CA ALA A 250 25.23 60.74 49.88
C ALA A 250 24.23 61.38 48.91
N LEU A 251 23.56 62.46 49.33
CA LEU A 251 22.44 63.09 48.62
C LEU A 251 22.62 64.62 48.57
N ASP A 252 22.26 65.20 47.42
CA ASP A 252 22.03 66.62 47.20
C ASP A 252 20.66 66.76 46.52
N LEU A 253 19.63 66.97 47.34
CA LEU A 253 18.24 67.07 46.89
C LEU A 253 17.90 68.47 46.35
N ASP A 254 18.74 69.47 46.64
CA ASP A 254 18.54 70.85 46.18
C ASP A 254 19.12 71.08 44.77
N ALA A 255 20.03 70.21 44.32
CA ALA A 255 20.47 70.17 42.93
C ALA A 255 19.33 69.80 41.97
N THR A 256 19.34 70.39 40.77
CA THR A 256 18.38 70.06 39.70
C THR A 256 19.13 69.55 38.46
N PRO A 257 19.04 68.25 38.11
CA PRO A 257 18.38 67.18 38.88
C PRO A 257 19.15 66.85 40.17
N ALA A 258 18.46 66.21 41.11
CA ALA A 258 19.05 65.79 42.38
C ALA A 258 20.28 64.90 42.13
N ARG A 259 21.34 65.10 42.91
CA ARG A 259 22.57 64.29 42.81
C ARG A 259 22.61 63.29 43.94
N PHE A 260 23.16 62.12 43.66
CA PHE A 260 23.34 61.10 44.67
C PHE A 260 24.63 60.32 44.44
N ARG A 261 25.12 59.67 45.49
CA ARG A 261 26.14 58.64 45.41
C ARG A 261 25.77 57.52 46.35
N ILE A 262 25.73 56.29 45.86
CA ILE A 262 25.47 55.10 46.65
C ILE A 262 26.61 54.10 46.48
N GLU A 263 27.13 53.59 47.59
CA GLU A 263 28.05 52.45 47.62
C GLU A 263 27.54 51.43 48.64
N THR A 264 27.42 50.16 48.27
CA THR A 264 26.98 49.11 49.19
C THR A 264 27.34 47.71 48.69
N ARG A 265 27.50 46.78 49.63
CA ARG A 265 27.42 45.34 49.37
C ARG A 265 26.01 44.86 49.71
N PHE A 266 25.39 44.05 48.88
CA PHE A 266 24.08 43.48 49.18
C PHE A 266 24.13 41.95 49.22
N ASP A 267 23.39 41.35 50.15
CA ASP A 267 23.20 39.90 50.24
C ASP A 267 21.72 39.56 50.11
N ARG A 268 21.42 38.57 49.26
CA ARG A 268 20.07 38.04 49.00
C ARG A 268 19.03 39.13 48.68
N LEU A 269 19.45 40.16 47.96
CA LEU A 269 18.59 41.21 47.44
C LEU A 269 17.47 40.58 46.60
N GLY A 270 16.25 41.02 46.86
CA GLY A 270 15.09 40.64 46.09
C GLY A 270 14.23 41.85 45.78
N ILE A 271 13.74 41.93 44.55
CA ILE A 271 12.83 42.96 44.05
C ILE A 271 11.68 42.25 43.34
N ALA A 272 10.44 42.65 43.63
CA ALA A 272 9.26 42.13 42.97
C ALA A 272 9.19 42.59 41.51
N ALA A 273 8.69 41.73 40.63
CA ALA A 273 8.44 42.07 39.24
C ALA A 273 7.34 43.13 39.14
N THR A 274 7.46 44.00 38.13
CA THR A 274 6.43 44.99 37.77
C THR A 274 6.11 44.87 36.29
N GLU A 275 5.10 45.59 35.80
CA GLU A 275 4.74 45.58 34.37
C GLU A 275 5.92 45.92 33.44
N LYS A 276 6.90 46.71 33.90
CA LYS A 276 8.02 47.21 33.08
C LYS A 276 9.40 46.68 33.48
N LEU A 277 9.53 46.08 34.65
CA LEU A 277 10.83 45.64 35.18
C LEU A 277 10.75 44.19 35.67
N PRO A 278 11.69 43.32 35.27
CA PRO A 278 11.76 41.96 35.79
C PRO A 278 12.07 41.98 37.28
N GLY A 279 11.46 41.05 38.01
CA GLY A 279 11.75 40.77 39.39
C GLY A 279 12.92 39.80 39.53
N PHE A 280 13.54 39.80 40.70
CA PHE A 280 14.53 38.78 41.05
C PHE A 280 14.55 38.53 42.54
N ARG A 281 15.05 37.36 42.95
CA ARG A 281 15.27 37.02 44.35
C ARG A 281 16.64 36.41 44.54
N ASN A 282 17.20 36.63 45.73
CA ASN A 282 18.44 36.02 46.19
C ASN A 282 19.72 36.53 45.48
N LEU A 283 19.69 37.73 44.92
CA LEU A 283 20.86 38.34 44.27
C LEU A 283 21.84 38.88 45.31
N SER A 284 23.12 38.62 45.16
CA SER A 284 24.19 39.08 46.05
C SER A 284 25.33 39.68 45.25
N GLY A 285 25.95 40.74 45.79
CA GLY A 285 26.91 41.51 45.01
C GLY A 285 27.33 42.84 45.65
N THR A 286 27.92 43.70 44.83
CA THR A 286 28.35 45.05 45.21
C THR A 286 27.84 46.06 44.19
N LEU A 287 27.35 47.19 44.68
CA LEU A 287 26.80 48.30 43.92
C LEU A 287 27.59 49.57 44.24
N ARG A 288 27.99 50.30 43.19
CA ARG A 288 28.44 51.70 43.27
C ARG A 288 27.73 52.49 42.18
N ALA A 289 27.03 53.56 42.52
CA ALA A 289 26.31 54.36 41.52
C ALA A 289 26.18 55.83 41.94
N ASP A 290 25.97 56.70 40.95
CA ASP A 290 25.67 58.12 41.08
C ASP A 290 24.61 58.54 40.05
N GLU A 291 24.35 59.85 39.92
CA GLU A 291 23.34 60.36 38.98
C GLU A 291 23.68 60.17 37.49
N LYS A 292 24.94 59.86 37.18
CA LYS A 292 25.44 59.70 35.81
C LYS A 292 25.62 58.24 35.43
N GLY A 293 25.80 57.34 36.38
CA GLY A 293 26.06 55.93 36.07
C GLY A 293 26.33 55.06 37.29
N GLY A 294 26.82 53.85 37.05
CA GLY A 294 27.17 52.93 38.11
C GLY A 294 27.82 51.64 37.65
N GLN A 295 28.26 50.85 38.63
CA GLN A 295 28.84 49.53 38.49
C GLN A 295 28.18 48.58 39.48
N LEU A 296 27.78 47.42 38.98
CA LEU A 296 27.16 46.34 39.72
C LEU A 296 27.96 45.07 39.45
N ARG A 297 28.51 44.45 40.50
CA ARG A 297 29.12 43.11 40.42
C ARG A 297 28.19 42.13 41.10
N ILE A 298 27.79 41.09 40.38
CA ILE A 298 26.96 40.01 40.92
C ILE A 298 27.77 38.72 41.04
N ASP A 299 27.52 37.99 42.12
CA ASP A 299 28.06 36.65 42.38
C ASP A 299 27.08 35.96 43.33
N SER A 300 26.17 35.19 42.74
CA SER A 300 24.95 34.71 43.41
C SER A 300 24.70 33.24 43.11
N ARG A 301 23.99 32.58 44.03
CA ARG A 301 23.52 31.20 43.89
C ARG A 301 22.04 31.13 44.20
N ASP A 302 21.35 30.16 43.61
CA ASP A 302 19.92 29.91 43.81
C ASP A 302 19.07 31.18 43.58
N VAL A 303 19.34 31.86 42.46
CA VAL A 303 18.61 33.05 42.04
C VAL A 303 17.31 32.63 41.35
N ARG A 304 16.26 33.41 41.58
CA ARG A 304 15.01 33.30 40.81
C ARG A 304 14.83 34.60 40.03
N VAL A 305 14.62 34.50 38.73
CA VAL A 305 14.37 35.66 37.87
C VAL A 305 12.93 35.58 37.38
N ASP A 306 12.16 36.62 37.63
CA ASP A 306 10.77 36.75 37.23
C ASP A 306 10.69 37.79 36.10
N THR A 307 10.32 37.36 34.90
CA THR A 307 10.45 38.16 33.68
C THR A 307 9.12 38.77 33.22
N SER A 308 8.15 38.94 34.11
CA SER A 308 6.86 39.59 33.79
C SER A 308 6.18 38.99 32.55
N GLU A 309 5.89 37.68 32.59
CA GLU A 309 5.17 36.90 31.56
C GLU A 309 5.96 36.46 30.31
N LEU A 310 7.24 36.83 30.16
CA LEU A 310 8.05 36.34 29.03
C LEU A 310 8.23 34.80 29.02
N PHE A 311 8.39 34.18 30.19
CA PHE A 311 8.52 32.73 30.39
C PHE A 311 7.33 32.20 31.21
N ARG A 312 7.00 30.90 31.07
CA ARG A 312 5.86 30.26 31.75
C ARG A 312 5.92 30.38 33.28
N GLN A 313 7.12 30.38 33.86
CA GLN A 313 7.37 30.44 35.30
C GLN A 313 8.67 31.20 35.58
N PRO A 314 8.88 31.72 36.81
CA PRO A 314 10.14 32.35 37.20
C PRO A 314 11.33 31.41 37.04
N LEU A 315 12.32 31.87 36.27
CA LEU A 315 13.48 31.08 35.86
C LEU A 315 14.36 30.73 37.07
N PRO A 316 14.64 29.44 37.30
CA PRO A 316 15.65 29.01 38.27
C PRO A 316 17.06 29.25 37.73
N VAL A 317 17.92 29.86 38.54
CA VAL A 317 19.33 30.05 38.23
C VAL A 317 20.19 29.54 39.39
N ARG A 318 20.88 28.42 39.20
CA ARG A 318 21.72 27.77 40.22
C ARG A 318 22.91 28.65 40.59
N ALA A 319 23.60 29.23 39.62
CA ALA A 319 24.62 30.24 39.88
C ALA A 319 24.68 31.29 38.77
N VAL A 320 24.94 32.54 39.16
CA VAL A 320 25.13 33.66 38.23
C VAL A 320 26.24 34.59 38.72
N SER A 321 27.13 34.98 37.82
CA SER A 321 28.17 35.97 38.07
C SER A 321 28.32 36.92 36.89
N GLY A 322 28.77 38.14 37.15
CA GLY A 322 28.98 39.10 36.08
C GLY A 322 29.20 40.52 36.57
N ARG A 323 29.56 41.40 35.63
CA ARG A 323 29.77 42.82 35.88
C ARG A 323 28.87 43.63 34.96
N PHE A 324 28.03 44.46 35.54
CA PHE A 324 27.23 45.44 34.83
C PHE A 324 27.78 46.84 35.10
N SER A 325 27.81 47.68 34.08
CA SER A 325 28.07 49.10 34.21
C SER A 325 27.06 49.86 33.38
N TRP A 326 26.57 50.98 33.88
CA TRP A 326 25.70 51.85 33.10
C TRP A 326 26.16 53.29 33.20
N GLU A 327 25.89 54.05 32.15
CA GLU A 327 26.15 55.47 32.08
C GLU A 327 25.06 56.17 31.28
N LYS A 328 24.78 57.42 31.64
CA LYS A 328 23.90 58.31 30.89
C LYS A 328 24.75 59.16 29.95
N LEU A 329 24.73 58.85 28.65
CA LEU A 329 25.36 59.66 27.61
C LEU A 329 24.29 60.52 26.93
N ALA A 330 24.42 61.85 27.06
CA ALA A 330 23.36 62.81 26.71
C ALA A 330 22.05 62.48 27.46
N ASP A 331 21.05 61.90 26.78
CA ASP A 331 19.79 61.45 27.38
C ASP A 331 19.52 59.94 27.22
N THR A 332 20.48 59.18 26.70
CA THR A 332 20.38 57.73 26.53
C THR A 332 21.10 57.00 27.66
N TRP A 333 20.44 56.02 28.26
CA TRP A 333 21.09 55.10 29.20
C TRP A 333 21.77 53.97 28.42
N ASN A 334 23.08 53.85 28.58
CA ASN A 334 23.84 52.74 28.02
C ASN A 334 24.21 51.79 29.16
N ILE A 335 23.78 50.53 29.05
CA ILE A 335 24.03 49.47 30.01
C ILE A 335 24.93 48.43 29.33
N GLN A 336 26.06 48.11 29.95
CA GLN A 336 26.99 47.08 29.49
C GLN A 336 27.08 45.97 30.53
N GLY A 337 26.91 44.73 30.10
CA GLY A 337 27.14 43.51 30.88
C GLY A 337 28.33 42.75 30.32
N ARG A 338 29.37 42.53 31.13
CA ARG A 338 30.58 41.80 30.78
C ARG A 338 30.82 40.63 31.72
N ASP A 339 31.48 39.61 31.21
CA ASP A 339 31.76 38.35 31.91
C ASP A 339 30.51 37.74 32.55
N LEU A 340 29.36 37.84 31.86
CA LEU A 340 28.11 37.28 32.37
C LEU A 340 28.21 35.77 32.24
N HIS A 341 28.09 35.07 33.36
CA HIS A 341 28.10 33.62 33.40
C HIS A 341 26.90 33.13 34.20
N ILE A 342 26.12 32.23 33.60
CA ILE A 342 24.97 31.59 34.20
C ILE A 342 25.22 30.09 34.15
N ASP A 343 25.20 29.43 35.29
CA ASP A 343 25.53 28.01 35.40
C ASP A 343 24.33 27.26 35.99
N ASN A 344 23.69 26.44 35.16
CA ASN A 344 22.49 25.67 35.46
C ASN A 344 22.70 24.17 35.16
N PRO A 345 21.87 23.28 35.74
CA PRO A 345 21.89 21.86 35.36
C PRO A 345 21.63 21.64 33.86
N GLU A 346 20.79 22.48 33.25
CA GLU A 346 20.34 22.33 31.87
C GLU A 346 21.28 22.99 30.85
N ALA A 347 22.11 23.96 31.26
CA ALA A 347 23.07 24.63 30.39
C ALA A 347 24.05 25.51 31.20
N SER A 348 25.26 25.71 30.67
CA SER A 348 26.20 26.73 31.13
C SER A 348 26.36 27.82 30.08
N VAL A 349 26.03 29.07 30.41
CA VAL A 349 25.95 30.19 29.46
C VAL A 349 26.99 31.26 29.80
N ALA A 350 27.73 31.71 28.79
CA ALA A 350 28.57 32.89 28.83
C ALA A 350 27.99 33.96 27.90
N ALA A 351 27.83 35.20 28.36
CA ALA A 351 27.22 36.27 27.58
C ALA A 351 27.88 37.64 27.76
N GLN A 352 27.70 38.50 26.76
CA GLN A 352 28.01 39.91 26.78
C GLN A 352 26.81 40.69 26.25
N LEU A 353 26.47 41.79 26.91
CA LEU A 353 25.29 42.60 26.63
C LEU A 353 25.69 44.07 26.53
N GLU A 354 25.23 44.76 25.50
CA GLU A 354 25.10 46.21 25.48
C GLU A 354 23.63 46.56 25.21
N LEU A 355 23.09 47.53 25.95
CA LEU A 355 21.70 47.95 25.83
C LEU A 355 21.64 49.47 25.90
N ALA A 356 21.20 50.09 24.81
CA ALA A 356 20.96 51.53 24.73
C ALA A 356 19.46 51.81 24.88
N ILE A 357 19.08 52.56 25.91
CA ILE A 357 17.70 52.93 26.24
C ILE A 357 17.55 54.43 26.00
N PRO A 358 17.04 54.86 24.83
CA PRO A 358 16.76 56.27 24.55
C PRO A 358 15.57 56.77 25.41
N PRO A 359 15.44 58.10 25.61
CA PRO A 359 14.34 58.67 26.40
C PRO A 359 12.99 58.49 25.69
N ASP A 360 12.99 58.61 24.36
CA ASP A 360 11.86 58.38 23.45
C ASP A 360 12.31 57.36 22.38
N GLY A 361 11.74 56.15 22.38
CA GLY A 361 12.03 55.10 21.40
C GLY A 361 12.23 53.72 22.02
N SER A 362 12.31 52.68 21.17
CA SER A 362 12.60 51.32 21.63
C SER A 362 14.07 51.17 22.06
N PRO A 363 14.35 50.38 23.10
CA PRO A 363 15.72 49.97 23.41
C PRO A 363 16.38 49.26 22.23
N VAL A 364 17.68 49.50 22.05
CA VAL A 364 18.54 48.82 21.08
C VAL A 364 19.47 47.90 21.84
N ILE A 365 19.41 46.60 21.54
CA ILE A 365 20.21 45.56 22.19
C ILE A 365 21.37 45.14 21.30
N ASP A 366 22.49 44.77 21.91
CA ASP A 366 23.57 43.99 21.33
C ASP A 366 23.95 42.90 22.34
N LEU A 367 23.53 41.67 22.07
CA LEU A 367 23.71 40.51 22.94
C LEU A 367 24.42 39.41 22.16
N THR A 368 25.53 38.95 22.70
CA THR A 368 26.19 37.72 22.27
C THR A 368 26.20 36.74 23.43
N ALA A 369 25.77 35.50 23.18
CA ALA A 369 25.78 34.44 24.18
C ALA A 369 26.25 33.12 23.58
N THR A 370 26.98 32.34 24.38
CA THR A 370 27.37 30.96 24.08
C THR A 370 26.91 30.08 25.23
N ALA A 371 26.09 29.08 24.93
CA ALA A 371 25.64 28.06 25.86
C ALA A 371 26.37 26.74 25.58
N HIS A 372 26.77 26.03 26.63
CA HIS A 372 27.40 24.72 26.56
C HIS A 372 26.54 23.67 27.25
N ASN A 373 26.52 22.46 26.68
CA ASN A 373 25.78 21.30 27.18
C ASN A 373 24.29 21.61 27.43
N ALA A 374 23.63 22.23 26.46
CA ALA A 374 22.22 22.59 26.57
C ALA A 374 21.33 21.34 26.45
N ASP A 375 20.50 21.06 27.45
CA ASP A 375 19.57 19.94 27.49
C ASP A 375 18.17 20.38 27.00
N PHE A 376 17.69 19.76 25.93
CA PHE A 376 16.39 20.08 25.33
C PHE A 376 15.20 19.47 26.08
N SER A 377 15.42 18.50 26.98
CA SER A 377 14.36 17.93 27.80
C SER A 377 13.71 18.98 28.72
N ALA A 378 14.44 20.05 29.06
CA ALA A 378 13.96 21.17 29.87
C ALA A 378 13.30 22.31 29.07
N ARG A 379 13.03 22.13 27.76
CA ARG A 379 12.49 23.17 26.84
C ARG A 379 11.33 23.98 27.42
N SER A 380 10.35 23.34 28.07
CA SER A 380 9.15 24.00 28.57
C SER A 380 9.45 25.06 29.65
N THR A 381 10.62 25.01 30.29
CA THR A 381 11.08 26.02 31.26
C THR A 381 11.71 27.23 30.57
N TRP A 382 12.43 27.01 29.46
CA TRP A 382 13.34 27.98 28.85
C TRP A 382 12.83 28.56 27.52
N LEU A 383 11.60 28.23 27.09
CA LEU A 383 10.95 28.84 25.92
C LEU A 383 10.30 30.20 26.27
N PRO A 384 10.59 31.29 25.53
CA PRO A 384 10.03 32.61 25.77
C PRO A 384 8.59 32.73 25.20
N VAL A 385 7.64 32.03 25.83
CA VAL A 385 6.25 31.91 25.37
C VAL A 385 5.51 33.23 25.22
N GLY A 386 5.93 34.30 25.93
CA GLY A 386 5.31 35.62 25.81
C GLY A 386 5.52 36.31 24.45
N VAL A 387 6.46 35.83 23.63
CA VAL A 387 6.76 36.40 22.29
C VAL A 387 6.69 35.36 21.16
N MET A 388 6.36 34.10 21.48
CA MET A 388 6.21 33.01 20.50
C MET A 388 4.72 32.71 20.25
N PRO A 389 4.31 32.34 19.01
CA PRO A 389 2.95 31.89 18.74
C PRO A 389 2.59 30.62 19.53
N GLU A 390 1.37 30.55 20.07
CA GLU A 390 0.90 29.42 20.88
C GLU A 390 1.02 28.06 20.15
N THR A 391 0.63 27.99 18.88
CA THR A 391 0.72 26.75 18.08
C THR A 391 2.15 26.25 17.91
N LEU A 392 3.13 27.15 17.81
CA LEU A 392 4.54 26.78 17.71
C LEU A 392 5.07 26.28 19.04
N VAL A 393 4.66 26.91 20.14
CA VAL A 393 5.04 26.49 21.49
C VAL A 393 4.48 25.09 21.78
N ASP A 394 3.22 24.84 21.46
CA ASP A 394 2.59 23.53 21.66
C ASP A 394 3.24 22.44 20.80
N TRP A 395 3.62 22.76 19.56
CA TRP A 395 4.36 21.84 18.71
C TRP A 395 5.75 21.55 19.29
N LEU A 396 6.52 22.56 19.72
CA LEU A 396 7.85 22.33 20.33
C LEU A 396 7.76 21.54 21.65
N ASP A 397 6.72 21.78 22.46
CA ASP A 397 6.47 21.05 23.70
C ASP A 397 6.06 19.59 23.46
N SER A 398 5.42 19.25 22.35
CA SER A 398 5.03 17.87 22.05
C SER A 398 6.06 17.12 21.19
N ALA A 399 6.71 17.83 20.26
CA ALA A 399 7.58 17.23 19.25
C ALA A 399 8.97 16.89 19.78
N ILE A 400 9.63 17.78 20.55
CA ILE A 400 11.02 17.55 20.99
C ILE A 400 11.00 16.77 22.31
N LEU A 401 11.25 15.46 22.30
CA LEU A 401 11.12 14.63 23.50
C LEU A 401 12.41 14.57 24.34
N ALA A 402 13.56 14.51 23.66
CA ALA A 402 14.88 14.44 24.27
C ALA A 402 15.93 14.97 23.28
N GLY A 403 17.14 15.24 23.79
CA GLY A 403 18.29 15.66 22.99
C GLY A 403 19.11 16.71 23.71
N HIS A 404 20.29 16.99 23.16
CA HIS A 404 21.17 18.01 23.73
C HIS A 404 21.97 18.74 22.65
N SER A 405 22.60 19.84 23.05
CA SER A 405 23.58 20.56 22.25
C SER A 405 24.89 20.76 23.01
N PRO A 406 26.03 20.31 22.46
CA PRO A 406 27.33 20.59 23.06
C PRO A 406 27.64 22.09 23.14
N GLU A 407 27.22 22.86 22.12
CA GLU A 407 27.43 24.30 22.03
C GLU A 407 26.32 24.97 21.20
N ALA A 408 25.77 26.06 21.72
CA ALA A 408 24.84 26.94 21.02
C ALA A 408 25.31 28.40 21.11
N LYS A 409 25.24 29.13 19.99
CA LYS A 409 25.62 30.54 19.89
C LYS A 409 24.40 31.38 19.53
N LEU A 410 24.23 32.51 20.21
CA LEU A 410 23.19 33.51 19.98
C LEU A 410 23.86 34.85 19.70
N VAL A 411 23.40 35.51 18.64
CA VAL A 411 23.66 36.92 18.35
C VAL A 411 22.32 37.63 18.17
N LEU A 412 22.11 38.68 18.96
CA LEU A 412 20.90 39.50 18.92
C LEU A 412 21.31 40.97 18.92
N HIS A 413 21.14 41.66 17.80
CA HIS A 413 21.52 43.05 17.63
C HIS A 413 20.42 43.86 16.95
N GLY A 414 20.01 44.99 17.51
CA GLY A 414 19.06 45.93 16.86
C GLY A 414 17.93 46.43 17.78
N PRO A 415 16.97 47.20 17.24
CA PRO A 415 15.84 47.76 18.00
C PRO A 415 14.83 46.68 18.42
N LEU A 416 14.61 46.50 19.72
CA LEU A 416 13.76 45.41 20.25
C LEU A 416 12.30 45.44 19.75
N GLU A 417 11.74 46.61 19.44
CA GLU A 417 10.39 46.75 18.85
C GLU A 417 10.22 46.03 17.50
N ASN A 418 11.32 45.85 16.76
CA ASN A 418 11.29 45.22 15.45
C ASN A 418 11.62 43.72 15.48
N TYR A 419 11.95 43.16 16.65
CA TYR A 419 12.22 41.73 16.80
C TYR A 419 11.09 40.88 16.17
N PRO A 420 11.38 39.83 15.38
CA PRO A 420 12.68 39.22 15.07
C PRO A 420 13.36 39.80 13.80
N PHE A 421 13.21 41.10 13.53
CA PHE A 421 13.89 41.88 12.49
C PHE A 421 13.56 41.48 11.05
N ARG A 422 12.26 41.29 10.76
CA ARG A 422 11.77 40.92 9.42
C ARG A 422 12.13 41.91 8.31
N ASP A 423 12.31 43.18 8.67
CA ASP A 423 12.65 44.29 7.78
C ASP A 423 14.16 44.51 7.61
N GLY A 424 15.00 43.69 8.25
CA GLY A 424 16.45 43.83 8.25
C GLY A 424 16.97 44.94 9.16
N SER A 425 16.14 45.47 10.07
CA SER A 425 16.55 46.51 11.04
C SER A 425 17.51 46.02 12.14
N GLY A 426 17.80 44.72 12.18
CA GLY A 426 18.70 44.07 13.14
C GLY A 426 19.08 42.64 12.72
N VAL A 427 19.75 41.93 13.62
CA VAL A 427 20.22 40.56 13.46
C VAL A 427 19.69 39.74 14.64
N PHE A 428 18.99 38.65 14.33
CA PHE A 428 18.72 37.57 15.26
C PHE A 428 19.25 36.29 14.62
N ASP A 429 20.32 35.74 15.18
CA ASP A 429 21.04 34.57 14.65
C ASP A 429 21.32 33.60 15.80
N VAL A 430 20.78 32.38 15.70
CA VAL A 430 21.04 31.30 16.66
C VAL A 430 21.57 30.09 15.90
N ARG A 431 22.71 29.57 16.31
CA ARG A 431 23.34 28.39 15.69
C ARG A 431 23.73 27.38 16.73
N PHE A 432 23.35 26.13 16.53
CA PHE A 432 23.75 25.05 17.41
C PHE A 432 23.74 23.70 16.68
N ARG A 433 24.57 22.78 17.17
CA ARG A 433 24.51 21.38 16.75
C ARG A 433 23.65 20.61 17.75
N ALA A 434 22.67 19.89 17.24
CA ALA A 434 21.75 19.07 18.01
C ALA A 434 22.19 17.60 17.88
N GLU A 435 22.29 16.89 19.00
CA GLU A 435 22.75 15.50 19.07
C GLU A 435 21.80 14.64 19.92
N ASP A 436 21.65 13.38 19.49
CA ASP A 436 20.79 12.36 20.11
C ASP A 436 19.35 12.86 20.34
N VAL A 437 18.82 13.61 19.36
CA VAL A 437 17.47 14.19 19.46
C VAL A 437 16.43 13.14 19.14
N ILE A 438 15.36 13.12 19.93
CA ILE A 438 14.15 12.33 19.68
C ILE A 438 13.02 13.30 19.33
N VAL A 439 12.44 13.15 18.14
CA VAL A 439 11.37 14.02 17.63
C VAL A 439 10.11 13.21 17.32
N GLN A 440 8.96 13.71 17.76
CA GLN A 440 7.61 13.24 17.42
C GLN A 440 6.95 14.31 16.54
N VAL A 441 7.12 14.23 15.21
CA VAL A 441 6.64 15.27 14.28
C VAL A 441 5.11 15.43 14.34
N ASP A 442 4.41 14.30 14.39
CA ASP A 442 2.96 14.18 14.56
C ASP A 442 2.66 12.96 15.45
N PRO A 443 1.63 12.97 16.33
CA PRO A 443 1.32 11.84 17.22
C PRO A 443 1.05 10.50 16.52
N ASP A 444 0.54 10.53 15.29
CA ASP A 444 0.21 9.33 14.51
C ASP A 444 1.41 8.83 13.67
N TRP A 445 2.53 9.55 13.67
CA TRP A 445 3.76 9.14 12.97
C TRP A 445 4.68 8.31 13.87
N PRO A 446 5.53 7.44 13.29
CA PRO A 446 6.66 6.85 14.01
C PRO A 446 7.59 7.93 14.57
N ARG A 447 8.18 7.66 15.74
CA ARG A 447 9.19 8.54 16.33
C ARG A 447 10.45 8.56 15.49
N VAL A 448 11.01 9.74 15.36
CA VAL A 448 12.32 9.96 14.78
C VAL A 448 13.35 9.92 15.91
N GLU A 449 14.33 9.03 15.80
CA GLU A 449 15.34 8.80 16.83
C GLU A 449 16.76 9.06 16.31
N ASN A 450 17.71 9.21 17.23
CA ASN A 450 19.14 9.42 16.96
C ASN A 450 19.44 10.59 15.99
N LEU A 451 18.56 11.61 15.97
CA LEU A 451 18.68 12.75 15.06
C LEU A 451 19.89 13.60 15.46
N SER A 452 20.75 13.86 14.48
CA SER A 452 21.92 14.74 14.58
C SER A 452 21.84 15.79 13.48
N ALA A 453 21.82 17.07 13.84
CA ALA A 453 21.57 18.15 12.89
C ALA A 453 22.26 19.46 13.28
N ASP A 454 22.64 20.25 12.28
CA ASP A 454 23.00 21.65 12.46
C ASP A 454 21.75 22.51 12.30
N VAL A 455 21.42 23.28 13.35
CA VAL A 455 20.23 24.13 13.41
C VAL A 455 20.65 25.59 13.34
N HIS A 456 20.01 26.35 12.45
CA HIS A 456 20.26 27.78 12.25
C HIS A 456 18.93 28.55 12.24
N PHE A 457 18.71 29.38 13.23
CA PHE A 457 17.69 30.42 13.21
C PHE A 457 18.29 31.71 12.65
N HIS A 458 17.66 32.29 11.63
CA HIS A 458 18.02 33.57 11.06
C HIS A 458 16.78 34.46 10.90
N GLY A 459 16.64 35.47 11.75
CA GLY A 459 15.41 36.25 11.86
C GLY A 459 14.21 35.35 12.19
N PRO A 460 13.09 35.43 11.45
CA PRO A 460 11.95 34.54 11.68
C PRO A 460 12.12 33.13 11.09
N SER A 461 13.19 32.89 10.32
CA SER A 461 13.40 31.65 9.57
C SER A 461 14.22 30.62 10.34
N LEU A 462 13.96 29.35 10.08
CA LEU A 462 14.64 28.20 10.64
C LEU A 462 15.10 27.29 9.51
N ASP A 463 16.39 26.95 9.53
CA ASP A 463 17.09 26.09 8.60
C ASP A 463 17.75 24.96 9.40
N ILE A 464 17.42 23.71 9.09
CA ILE A 464 17.98 22.54 9.77
C ILE A 464 18.60 21.62 8.72
N ARG A 465 19.90 21.35 8.86
CA ARG A 465 20.59 20.33 8.06
C ARG A 465 20.80 19.09 8.91
N VAL A 466 20.17 17.99 8.52
CA VAL A 466 20.23 16.72 9.24
C VAL A 466 21.36 15.87 8.65
N ASP A 467 22.32 15.49 9.49
CA ASP A 467 23.45 14.64 9.10
C ASP A 467 23.14 13.15 9.23
N ARG A 468 22.36 12.80 10.27
CA ARG A 468 21.96 11.42 10.59
C ARG A 468 20.61 11.44 11.26
N VAL A 469 19.77 10.48 10.89
CA VAL A 469 18.45 10.30 11.48
C VAL A 469 17.95 8.88 11.27
N ASP A 470 17.37 8.28 12.31
CA ASP A 470 16.69 6.99 12.22
C ASP A 470 15.18 7.25 12.20
N VAL A 471 14.59 7.25 10.99
CA VAL A 471 13.15 7.49 10.81
C VAL A 471 12.34 6.19 10.91
N PHE A 472 12.82 5.12 10.29
CA PHE A 472 12.16 3.82 10.31
C PHE A 472 13.15 2.69 10.02
N PRO A 473 13.05 1.51 10.66
CA PRO A 473 13.98 0.40 10.42
C PRO A 473 13.98 -0.06 8.95
N GLY A 474 15.16 -0.04 8.33
CA GLY A 474 15.37 -0.43 6.93
C GLY A 474 15.29 0.71 5.91
N LEU A 475 15.13 1.96 6.38
CA LEU A 475 15.23 3.18 5.57
C LEU A 475 16.42 4.01 6.04
N ASP A 476 17.34 4.29 5.12
CA ASP A 476 18.49 5.16 5.33
C ASP A 476 18.20 6.54 4.73
N VAL A 477 18.28 7.58 5.55
CA VAL A 477 18.13 8.98 5.12
C VAL A 477 19.51 9.59 4.93
N ALA A 478 19.88 9.88 3.68
CA ALA A 478 21.24 10.30 3.32
C ALA A 478 21.47 11.80 3.53
N ALA A 479 20.45 12.61 3.29
CA ALA A 479 20.45 14.05 3.55
C ALA A 479 19.01 14.48 3.79
N SER A 480 18.79 15.30 4.81
CA SER A 480 17.49 15.94 5.04
C SER A 480 17.69 17.42 5.37
N HIS A 481 16.90 18.27 4.72
CA HIS A 481 16.89 19.71 4.92
C HIS A 481 15.48 20.10 5.35
N VAL A 482 15.35 20.65 6.55
CA VAL A 482 14.09 21.18 7.05
C VAL A 482 14.13 22.70 7.02
N ARG A 483 13.10 23.30 6.44
CA ARG A 483 12.98 24.75 6.29
C ARG A 483 11.66 25.22 6.86
N TYR A 484 11.72 26.35 7.53
CA TYR A 484 10.56 27.07 8.03
C TYR A 484 10.78 28.56 7.80
N ALA A 485 9.91 29.20 7.03
CA ALA A 485 10.14 30.57 6.59
C ALA A 485 9.78 31.62 7.65
N ASP A 486 8.57 31.54 8.21
CA ASP A 486 8.07 32.49 9.23
C ASP A 486 6.80 31.94 9.90
N SER A 487 6.64 32.20 11.20
CA SER A 487 5.40 32.06 11.99
C SER A 487 4.10 32.57 11.39
N ARG A 488 4.15 33.49 10.42
CA ARG A 488 2.95 33.94 9.70
C ARG A 488 2.35 32.87 8.79
N ASN A 489 3.20 32.00 8.24
CA ASN A 489 2.82 30.81 7.49
C ASN A 489 3.51 29.61 8.12
N PRO A 490 2.90 28.98 9.14
CA PRO A 490 3.56 27.96 9.94
C PRO A 490 3.58 26.62 9.19
N LEU A 491 4.34 26.58 8.10
CA LEU A 491 4.55 25.44 7.22
C LEU A 491 6.00 24.97 7.39
N LEU A 492 6.16 23.69 7.67
CA LEU A 492 7.45 23.02 7.73
C LEU A 492 7.69 22.29 6.41
N GLU A 493 8.70 22.71 5.65
CA GLU A 493 9.13 22.05 4.42
C GLU A 493 10.26 21.07 4.77
N VAL A 494 10.13 19.81 4.35
CA VAL A 494 11.14 18.77 4.57
C VAL A 494 11.54 18.19 3.22
N ASP A 495 12.80 18.40 2.83
CA ASP A 495 13.39 17.83 1.63
C ASP A 495 14.37 16.73 2.04
N SER A 496 14.16 15.48 1.62
CA SER A 496 14.96 14.34 2.07
C SER A 496 15.27 13.34 0.97
N ALA A 497 16.52 12.85 0.93
CA ALA A 497 16.90 11.72 0.10
C ALA A 497 16.90 10.44 0.94
N VAL A 498 16.07 9.47 0.55
CA VAL A 498 15.85 8.21 1.26
C VAL A 498 16.27 7.05 0.38
N SER A 499 16.91 6.04 0.96
CA SER A 499 17.22 4.78 0.29
C SER A 499 16.93 3.61 1.21
N GLY A 500 16.60 2.45 0.64
CA GLY A 500 16.30 1.27 1.45
C GLY A 500 15.51 0.25 0.67
N ASP A 501 14.88 -0.67 1.39
CA ASP A 501 14.00 -1.67 0.78
C ASP A 501 12.58 -1.10 0.63
N THR A 502 11.94 -1.36 -0.52
CA THR A 502 10.56 -0.93 -0.78
C THR A 502 9.59 -1.47 0.25
N SER A 503 9.81 -2.66 0.84
CA SER A 503 8.96 -3.19 1.92
C SER A 503 9.01 -2.33 3.19
N ALA A 504 10.16 -1.70 3.47
CA ALA A 504 10.31 -0.79 4.60
C ALA A 504 9.60 0.54 4.33
N ALA A 505 9.72 1.06 3.10
CA ALA A 505 9.00 2.25 2.65
C ALA A 505 7.48 2.04 2.68
N TRP A 506 7.01 0.88 2.20
CA TRP A 506 5.60 0.49 2.20
C TRP A 506 5.02 0.43 3.62
N ARG A 507 5.74 -0.19 4.56
CA ARG A 507 5.37 -0.24 5.98
C ARG A 507 5.42 1.12 6.65
N PHE A 508 6.38 1.96 6.29
CA PHE A 508 6.45 3.34 6.77
C PHE A 508 5.22 4.13 6.32
N LEU A 509 4.88 4.13 5.03
CA LEU A 509 3.68 4.80 4.50
C LEU A 509 2.40 4.31 5.19
N ALA A 510 2.25 2.99 5.40
CA ALA A 510 1.14 2.39 6.12
C ALA A 510 1.05 2.80 7.60
N ALA A 511 2.14 3.26 8.21
CA ALA A 511 2.21 3.75 9.58
C ALA A 511 2.10 5.29 9.68
N THR A 512 1.76 5.98 8.60
CA THR A 512 1.55 7.44 8.58
C THR A 512 0.09 7.78 8.22
N PRO A 513 -0.38 9.02 8.44
CA PRO A 513 -1.66 9.52 7.92
C PRO A 513 -1.84 9.40 6.40
N LEU A 514 -0.75 9.23 5.63
CA LEU A 514 -0.78 8.95 4.18
C LEU A 514 -1.33 7.54 3.87
N ALA A 515 -1.50 6.66 4.86
CA ALA A 515 -2.08 5.33 4.66
C ALA A 515 -3.54 5.39 4.20
N LYS A 516 -4.32 6.39 4.64
CA LYS A 516 -5.74 6.52 4.27
C LYS A 516 -5.94 6.68 2.76
N PRO A 517 -5.32 7.67 2.09
CA PRO A 517 -5.42 7.79 0.63
C PRO A 517 -4.88 6.57 -0.10
N LEU A 518 -3.83 5.92 0.41
CA LEU A 518 -3.14 4.81 -0.26
C LEU A 518 -3.67 3.41 0.08
N SER A 519 -4.71 3.31 0.92
CA SER A 519 -5.16 2.05 1.53
C SER A 519 -5.45 0.92 0.52
N GLY A 520 -6.18 1.22 -0.56
CA GLY A 520 -6.50 0.23 -1.60
C GLY A 520 -5.26 -0.38 -2.29
N LEU A 521 -4.18 0.39 -2.43
CA LEU A 521 -2.93 -0.13 -3.00
C LEU A 521 -2.05 -0.81 -1.94
N LEU A 522 -1.95 -0.23 -0.74
CA LEU A 522 -1.15 -0.79 0.36
C LEU A 522 -1.63 -2.19 0.78
N GLU A 523 -2.92 -2.46 0.66
CA GLU A 523 -3.53 -3.76 1.00
C GLU A 523 -3.53 -4.77 -0.16
N SER A 524 -3.33 -4.34 -1.41
CA SER A 524 -3.45 -5.21 -2.60
C SER A 524 -2.13 -5.75 -3.13
N ILE A 525 -0.98 -5.18 -2.75
CA ILE A 525 0.34 -5.63 -3.20
C ILE A 525 1.36 -5.71 -2.06
N GLU A 526 2.23 -6.71 -2.15
CA GLU A 526 3.48 -6.80 -1.39
C GLU A 526 4.64 -6.41 -2.31
N VAL A 527 5.53 -5.53 -1.82
CA VAL A 527 6.70 -5.05 -2.58
C VAL A 527 7.97 -5.32 -1.79
N SER A 528 9.04 -5.72 -2.48
CA SER A 528 10.36 -5.94 -1.89
C SER A 528 11.48 -5.69 -2.89
N GLY A 529 12.63 -5.21 -2.44
CA GLY A 529 13.76 -4.85 -3.30
C GLY A 529 14.20 -3.40 -3.11
N PRO A 530 15.37 -3.03 -3.64
CA PRO A 530 15.97 -1.74 -3.35
C PRO A 530 15.26 -0.58 -4.06
N MET A 531 15.23 0.57 -3.39
CA MET A 531 14.78 1.85 -3.95
C MET A 531 15.65 3.01 -3.49
N ARG A 532 15.59 4.10 -4.27
CA ARG A 532 15.99 5.44 -3.84
C ARG A 532 14.82 6.38 -4.07
N ALA A 533 14.62 7.34 -3.18
CA ALA A 533 13.53 8.30 -3.31
C ALA A 533 13.95 9.70 -2.83
N ASP A 534 13.54 10.72 -3.59
CA ASP A 534 13.53 12.10 -3.14
C ASP A 534 12.13 12.42 -2.59
N VAL A 535 12.07 12.80 -1.32
CA VAL A 535 10.84 13.03 -0.56
C VAL A 535 10.75 14.50 -0.20
N VAL A 536 9.67 15.14 -0.63
CA VAL A 536 9.31 16.52 -0.24
C VAL A 536 8.02 16.45 0.57
N LEU A 537 8.05 16.94 1.81
CA LEU A 537 6.87 17.03 2.68
C LEU A 537 6.59 18.49 3.02
N GLU A 538 5.33 18.87 2.94
CA GLU A 538 4.84 20.16 3.41
C GLU A 538 3.89 19.91 4.58
N ILE A 539 4.36 20.16 5.81
CA ILE A 539 3.65 19.85 7.06
C ILE A 539 3.13 21.15 7.68
N PRO A 540 1.81 21.43 7.63
CA PRO A 540 1.23 22.57 8.32
C PRO A 540 1.26 22.36 9.84
N LEU A 541 1.81 23.31 10.60
CA LEU A 541 1.80 23.25 12.08
C LEU A 541 0.46 23.73 12.68
N LYS A 542 -0.49 24.14 11.84
CA LYS A 542 -1.87 24.41 12.26
C LYS A 542 -2.66 23.11 12.24
N SER A 543 -3.27 22.77 13.36
CA SER A 543 -4.12 21.60 13.51
C SER A 543 -5.32 21.63 12.53
N GLY A 544 -5.44 20.59 11.69
CA GLY A 544 -6.59 20.34 10.81
C GLY A 544 -6.27 20.32 9.31
N ASP A 545 -5.13 20.86 8.88
CA ASP A 545 -4.69 20.82 7.48
C ASP A 545 -3.93 19.51 7.19
N ALA A 546 -4.11 18.94 6.00
CA ALA A 546 -3.44 17.70 5.60
C ALA A 546 -1.97 17.96 5.20
N THR A 547 -1.09 17.00 5.49
CA THR A 547 0.29 17.00 4.97
C THR A 547 0.26 16.71 3.48
N ALA A 548 0.87 17.57 2.68
CA ALA A 548 1.14 17.28 1.26
C ALA A 548 2.48 16.56 1.13
N ALA A 549 2.55 15.59 0.22
CA ALA A 549 3.74 14.77 0.05
C ALA A 549 4.01 14.56 -1.45
N THR A 550 5.25 14.75 -1.87
CA THR A 550 5.71 14.37 -3.20
C THR A 550 6.94 13.47 -3.06
N ILE A 551 6.81 12.23 -3.53
CA ILE A 551 7.85 11.21 -3.43
C ILE A 551 8.23 10.79 -4.85
N ASN A 552 9.44 11.13 -5.27
CA ASN A 552 9.99 10.66 -6.55
C ASN A 552 10.93 9.49 -6.26
N ALA A 553 10.46 8.27 -6.53
CA ALA A 553 11.20 7.04 -6.30
C ALA A 553 11.77 6.47 -7.60
N GLU A 554 12.98 5.92 -7.52
CA GLU A 554 13.63 5.10 -8.55
C GLU A 554 13.72 3.66 -8.01
N LEU A 555 13.08 2.75 -8.73
CA LEU A 555 13.05 1.31 -8.42
C LEU A 555 14.16 0.60 -9.19
N ASP A 556 14.86 -0.32 -8.54
CA ASP A 556 15.92 -1.14 -9.15
C ASP A 556 15.70 -2.62 -8.85
N GLY A 557 15.13 -3.35 -9.81
CA GLY A 557 14.95 -4.80 -9.68
C GLY A 557 13.93 -5.22 -8.59
N VAL A 558 12.90 -4.42 -8.34
CA VAL A 558 11.89 -4.67 -7.30
C VAL A 558 10.98 -5.85 -7.67
N ARG A 559 10.68 -6.69 -6.69
CA ARG A 559 9.66 -7.75 -6.78
C ARG A 559 8.33 -7.21 -6.26
N VAL A 560 7.27 -7.39 -7.06
CA VAL A 560 5.90 -7.05 -6.68
C VAL A 560 5.05 -8.31 -6.71
N GLN A 561 4.46 -8.66 -5.57
CA GLN A 561 3.54 -9.78 -5.41
C GLN A 561 2.15 -9.22 -5.08
N PRO A 562 1.21 -9.19 -6.03
CA PRO A 562 -0.16 -8.86 -5.71
C PRO A 562 -0.78 -9.91 -4.78
N VAL A 563 -1.51 -9.48 -3.76
CA VAL A 563 -2.09 -10.35 -2.71
C VAL A 563 -3.14 -11.30 -3.29
N VAL A 564 -3.96 -10.80 -4.23
CA VAL A 564 -5.05 -11.57 -4.86
C VAL A 564 -4.61 -12.35 -6.10
N LEU A 565 -3.38 -12.15 -6.58
CA LEU A 565 -2.88 -12.78 -7.81
C LEU A 565 -1.89 -13.90 -7.49
N PRO A 566 -1.96 -15.05 -8.17
CA PRO A 566 -1.01 -16.15 -7.96
C PRO A 566 0.41 -15.84 -8.43
N TRP A 567 0.62 -14.75 -9.18
CA TRP A 567 1.85 -14.49 -9.91
C TRP A 567 2.59 -13.25 -9.39
N ALA A 568 3.91 -13.36 -9.30
CA ALA A 568 4.80 -12.24 -8.99
C ALA A 568 5.30 -11.56 -10.27
N VAL A 569 5.52 -10.26 -10.18
CA VAL A 569 6.36 -9.49 -11.09
C VAL A 569 7.75 -9.40 -10.49
N GLU A 570 8.76 -9.70 -11.29
CA GLU A 570 10.16 -9.70 -10.86
C GLU A 570 10.95 -8.61 -11.59
N GLY A 571 11.95 -8.04 -10.92
CA GLY A 571 12.91 -7.15 -11.56
C GLY A 571 12.34 -5.80 -12.02
N LEU A 572 11.27 -5.31 -11.39
CA LEU A 572 10.61 -4.05 -11.74
C LEU A 572 11.55 -2.87 -11.50
N SER A 573 11.80 -2.09 -12.56
CA SER A 573 12.74 -0.97 -12.55
C SER A 573 12.15 0.22 -13.32
N GLY A 574 12.35 1.44 -12.80
CA GLY A 574 11.86 2.68 -13.41
C GLY A 574 11.54 3.75 -12.38
N ALA A 575 11.10 4.91 -12.86
CA ALA A 575 10.76 6.06 -12.03
C ALA A 575 9.27 6.07 -11.67
N LEU A 576 8.96 6.41 -10.43
CA LEU A 576 7.64 6.45 -9.83
C LEU A 576 7.49 7.76 -9.07
N THR A 577 6.40 8.50 -9.31
CA THR A 577 6.00 9.64 -8.48
C THR A 577 4.77 9.27 -7.68
N VAL A 578 4.83 9.44 -6.37
CA VAL A 578 3.72 9.24 -5.44
C VAL A 578 3.37 10.57 -4.80
N THR A 579 2.10 10.95 -4.84
CA THR A 579 1.56 12.12 -4.14
C THR A 579 0.52 11.70 -3.11
N GLU A 580 -0.05 12.65 -2.36
CA GLU A 580 -1.20 12.38 -1.50
C GLU A 580 -2.49 12.03 -2.28
N HIS A 581 -2.52 12.22 -3.60
CA HIS A 581 -3.70 12.05 -4.46
C HIS A 581 -3.58 10.92 -5.49
N ASP A 582 -2.37 10.62 -5.96
CA ASP A 582 -2.13 9.69 -7.06
C ASP A 582 -0.75 9.03 -7.04
N ILE A 583 -0.60 8.02 -7.90
CA ILE A 583 0.66 7.37 -8.24
C ILE A 583 0.79 7.38 -9.76
N VAL A 584 1.94 7.83 -10.25
CA VAL A 584 2.23 7.93 -11.68
C VAL A 584 3.60 7.34 -11.98
N ALA A 585 3.66 6.52 -13.01
CA ALA A 585 4.92 5.99 -13.55
C ALA A 585 4.81 5.95 -15.08
N PRO A 586 5.52 6.84 -15.81
CA PRO A 586 5.42 6.91 -17.27
C PRO A 586 5.89 5.62 -17.95
N GLU A 587 6.89 4.97 -17.39
CA GLU A 587 7.45 3.73 -17.91
C GLU A 587 8.15 2.96 -16.78
N LEU A 588 7.74 1.70 -16.60
CA LEU A 588 8.35 0.70 -15.76
C LEU A 588 8.72 -0.49 -16.64
N THR A 589 9.84 -1.13 -16.34
CA THR A 589 10.28 -2.34 -17.03
C THR A 589 10.39 -3.47 -16.01
N GLY A 590 9.95 -4.66 -16.37
CA GLY A 590 9.99 -5.81 -15.46
C GLY A 590 9.98 -7.13 -16.20
N ARG A 591 9.91 -8.21 -15.44
CA ARG A 591 9.77 -9.58 -15.96
C ARG A 591 8.56 -10.26 -15.36
N PHE A 592 7.76 -10.86 -16.23
CA PHE A 592 6.63 -11.71 -15.88
C PHE A 592 6.91 -13.09 -16.47
N THR A 593 6.98 -14.13 -15.62
CA THR A 593 7.29 -15.52 -16.07
C THR A 593 8.57 -15.58 -16.93
N ASP A 594 9.63 -14.92 -16.47
CA ASP A 594 10.90 -14.71 -17.19
C ASP A 594 10.86 -13.88 -18.48
N ALA A 595 9.69 -13.48 -18.98
CA ALA A 595 9.55 -12.65 -20.17
C ALA A 595 9.52 -11.15 -19.81
N PRO A 596 10.19 -10.28 -20.60
CA PRO A 596 10.17 -8.84 -20.34
C PRO A 596 8.79 -8.23 -20.66
N PHE A 597 8.38 -7.26 -19.85
CA PHE A 597 7.21 -6.41 -20.12
C PHE A 597 7.51 -4.96 -19.74
N THR A 598 6.76 -4.04 -20.33
CA THR A 598 6.69 -2.63 -19.94
C THR A 598 5.35 -2.34 -19.29
N ALA A 599 5.34 -1.40 -18.35
CA ALA A 599 4.13 -0.93 -17.70
C ALA A 599 4.12 0.60 -17.59
N ALA A 600 2.95 1.20 -17.61
CA ALA A 600 2.77 2.60 -17.25
C ALA A 600 1.61 2.72 -16.26
N ILE A 601 1.78 3.55 -15.24
CA ILE A 601 0.79 3.85 -14.21
C ILE A 601 0.28 5.26 -14.46
N GLU A 602 -1.02 5.38 -14.68
CA GLU A 602 -1.74 6.64 -14.87
C GLU A 602 -2.84 6.78 -13.82
N ALA A 603 -3.04 8.01 -13.35
CA ALA A 603 -4.14 8.36 -12.47
C ALA A 603 -5.39 8.68 -13.29
N GLU A 604 -6.53 8.04 -13.00
CA GLU A 604 -7.79 8.47 -13.62
C GLU A 604 -8.32 9.74 -12.95
N PRO A 605 -8.97 10.66 -13.69
CA PRO A 605 -9.61 11.84 -13.10
C PRO A 605 -10.62 11.42 -12.04
N ALA A 606 -10.30 11.69 -10.77
CA ALA A 606 -11.16 11.39 -9.66
C ALA A 606 -12.43 12.27 -9.69
N ALA A 607 -13.59 11.72 -9.34
CA ALA A 607 -14.77 12.54 -9.06
C ALA A 607 -14.47 13.46 -7.85
N ASP A 608 -15.04 14.68 -7.81
CA ASP A 608 -14.82 15.77 -6.83
C ASP A 608 -14.83 15.41 -5.32
N SER A 609 -15.08 14.14 -4.96
CA SER A 609 -15.19 13.63 -3.58
C SER A 609 -14.24 12.48 -3.23
N ALA A 610 -13.46 11.94 -4.16
CA ALA A 610 -12.52 10.86 -3.87
C ALA A 610 -11.18 11.42 -3.38
N ILE A 611 -10.70 10.91 -2.25
CA ILE A 611 -9.44 11.34 -1.61
C ILE A 611 -8.23 10.84 -2.41
N PHE A 612 -8.40 9.76 -3.20
CA PHE A 612 -7.37 9.18 -4.06
C PHE A 612 -7.96 8.75 -5.41
N ALA A 613 -7.20 8.94 -6.48
CA ALA A 613 -7.63 8.57 -7.84
C ALA A 613 -7.58 7.04 -8.05
N PRO A 614 -8.55 6.44 -8.77
CA PRO A 614 -8.39 5.08 -9.30
C PRO A 614 -7.09 4.98 -10.10
N THR A 615 -6.35 3.90 -9.87
CA THR A 615 -5.06 3.67 -10.54
C THR A 615 -5.27 2.77 -11.74
N ARG A 616 -4.86 3.24 -12.93
CA ARG A 616 -4.86 2.47 -14.17
C ARG A 616 -3.44 2.09 -14.51
N ILE A 617 -3.18 0.80 -14.67
CA ILE A 617 -1.88 0.26 -15.02
C ILE A 617 -2.01 -0.39 -16.40
N THR A 618 -1.35 0.21 -17.40
CA THR A 618 -1.24 -0.38 -18.73
C THR A 618 0.01 -1.24 -18.80
N LEU A 619 -0.10 -2.41 -19.41
CA LEU A 619 0.95 -3.43 -19.50
C LEU A 619 1.13 -3.80 -20.97
N GLN A 620 2.37 -3.98 -21.43
CA GLN A 620 2.66 -4.52 -22.75
C GLN A 620 3.82 -5.50 -22.67
N GLY A 621 3.67 -6.68 -23.26
CA GLY A 621 4.70 -7.71 -23.19
C GLY A 621 4.70 -8.62 -24.40
N ASN A 622 5.83 -9.31 -24.58
CA ASN A 622 6.01 -10.39 -25.55
C ASN A 622 6.44 -11.64 -24.79
N SER A 623 5.51 -12.59 -24.64
CA SER A 623 5.74 -13.79 -23.84
C SER A 623 5.76 -15.05 -24.71
N PRO A 624 6.64 -16.02 -24.44
CA PRO A 624 6.54 -17.35 -25.02
C PRO A 624 5.33 -18.10 -24.45
N THR A 625 4.77 -19.04 -25.21
CA THR A 625 3.69 -19.91 -24.71
C THR A 625 4.10 -20.69 -23.45
N SER A 626 5.37 -21.10 -23.39
CA SER A 626 5.97 -21.79 -22.24
C SER A 626 6.00 -20.97 -20.94
N ALA A 627 5.84 -19.65 -21.02
CA ALA A 627 5.82 -18.80 -19.82
C ALA A 627 4.59 -19.10 -18.92
N PHE A 628 3.55 -19.72 -19.49
CA PHE A 628 2.29 -20.01 -18.81
C PHE A 628 2.16 -21.47 -18.37
N GLU A 629 3.29 -22.19 -18.24
CA GLU A 629 3.32 -23.63 -17.90
C GLU A 629 2.62 -23.97 -16.58
N GLU A 630 2.69 -23.06 -15.61
CA GLU A 630 2.04 -23.22 -14.31
C GLU A 630 0.51 -22.98 -14.34
N TYR A 631 -0.03 -22.39 -15.42
CA TYR A 631 -1.41 -21.89 -15.46
C TYR A 631 -2.29 -22.57 -16.53
N VAL A 632 -1.69 -23.21 -17.53
CA VAL A 632 -2.39 -23.92 -18.62
C VAL A 632 -2.09 -25.42 -18.50
N PRO A 633 -3.05 -26.33 -18.75
CA PRO A 633 -2.76 -27.77 -18.73
C PRO A 633 -1.59 -28.14 -19.65
N SER A 634 -0.67 -28.98 -19.18
CA SER A 634 0.52 -29.42 -19.93
C SER A 634 0.15 -30.02 -21.29
N SER A 635 -0.93 -30.82 -21.36
CA SER A 635 -1.44 -31.42 -22.59
C SER A 635 -1.88 -30.40 -23.66
N TRP A 636 -2.18 -29.17 -23.26
CA TRP A 636 -2.48 -28.06 -24.17
C TRP A 636 -1.21 -27.31 -24.55
N LEU A 637 -0.34 -27.01 -23.58
CA LEU A 637 0.92 -26.27 -23.80
C LEU A 637 1.91 -27.01 -24.70
N GLU A 638 2.01 -28.33 -24.59
CA GLU A 638 2.86 -29.14 -25.47
C GLU A 638 2.49 -28.99 -26.95
N ARG A 639 1.25 -28.55 -27.23
CA ARG A 639 0.70 -28.30 -28.56
C ARG A 639 0.70 -26.82 -28.94
N LEU A 640 1.23 -25.94 -28.10
CA LEU A 640 1.32 -24.50 -28.34
C LEU A 640 2.77 -24.05 -28.30
N SER A 641 3.29 -23.55 -29.42
CA SER A 641 4.68 -23.07 -29.48
C SER A 641 4.77 -21.67 -30.09
N GLY A 642 5.81 -20.93 -29.73
CA GLY A 642 6.07 -19.58 -30.23
C GLY A 642 5.92 -18.50 -29.17
N LYS A 643 5.74 -17.26 -29.62
CA LYS A 643 5.64 -16.06 -28.78
C LYS A 643 4.47 -15.22 -29.25
N PHE A 644 3.84 -14.50 -28.32
CA PHE A 644 2.75 -13.60 -28.64
C PHE A 644 2.90 -12.27 -27.91
N ASP A 645 2.46 -11.22 -28.59
CA ASP A 645 2.31 -9.90 -28.01
C ASP A 645 0.97 -9.84 -27.25
N TRP A 646 1.00 -9.24 -26.07
CA TRP A 646 -0.18 -9.02 -25.25
C TRP A 646 -0.18 -7.61 -24.66
N ALA A 647 -1.36 -7.03 -24.55
CA ALA A 647 -1.59 -5.75 -23.90
C ALA A 647 -2.57 -5.94 -22.74
N GLY A 648 -2.17 -5.51 -21.54
CA GLY A 648 -2.96 -5.56 -20.32
C GLY A 648 -3.43 -4.17 -19.89
N ASP A 649 -4.63 -4.09 -19.34
CA ASP A 649 -5.21 -2.90 -18.71
C ASP A 649 -5.76 -3.31 -17.35
N LEU A 650 -5.03 -2.95 -16.29
CA LEU A 650 -5.36 -3.26 -14.92
C LEU A 650 -5.94 -2.02 -14.26
N LEU A 651 -7.17 -2.12 -13.76
CA LEU A 651 -7.85 -1.08 -13.02
C LEU A 651 -7.89 -1.45 -11.54
N VAL A 652 -7.31 -0.60 -10.69
CA VAL A 652 -7.34 -0.69 -9.23
C VAL A 652 -8.21 0.45 -8.69
N PRO A 653 -9.44 0.17 -8.23
CA PRO A 653 -10.29 1.18 -7.62
C PRO A 653 -9.69 1.75 -6.33
N ALA A 654 -10.06 2.98 -5.98
CA ALA A 654 -9.51 3.69 -4.83
C ALA A 654 -9.74 2.98 -3.49
N ASP A 655 -10.80 2.16 -3.38
CA ASP A 655 -11.11 1.36 -2.20
C ASP A 655 -10.48 -0.05 -2.22
N GLY A 656 -9.67 -0.36 -3.23
CA GLY A 656 -9.03 -1.65 -3.43
C GLY A 656 -9.98 -2.79 -3.84
N SER A 657 -11.29 -2.54 -3.92
CA SER A 657 -12.29 -3.57 -4.22
C SER A 657 -12.43 -3.79 -5.72
N GLY A 658 -12.68 -5.04 -6.15
CA GLY A 658 -13.07 -5.34 -7.53
C GLY A 658 -12.00 -5.06 -8.59
N ILE A 659 -10.73 -5.36 -8.29
CA ILE A 659 -9.62 -5.30 -9.26
C ILE A 659 -10.00 -6.08 -10.53
N SER A 660 -9.75 -5.47 -11.69
CA SER A 660 -10.03 -6.09 -12.99
C SER A 660 -8.84 -5.89 -13.94
N LEU A 661 -8.46 -6.95 -14.64
CA LEU A 661 -7.39 -6.97 -15.63
C LEU A 661 -7.99 -7.38 -16.98
N ARG A 662 -7.90 -6.51 -17.98
CA ARG A 662 -8.25 -6.84 -19.36
C ARG A 662 -6.98 -7.11 -20.15
N VAL A 663 -6.86 -8.29 -20.74
CA VAL A 663 -5.74 -8.70 -21.58
C VAL A 663 -6.23 -8.89 -23.01
N ALA A 664 -5.57 -8.26 -23.98
CA ALA A 664 -5.82 -8.46 -25.40
C ALA A 664 -4.57 -9.05 -26.07
N SER A 665 -4.77 -10.01 -26.97
CA SER A 665 -3.71 -10.57 -27.82
C SER A 665 -4.27 -10.99 -29.17
N ASP A 666 -3.44 -10.89 -30.21
CA ASP A 666 -3.76 -11.37 -31.56
C ASP A 666 -3.26 -12.80 -31.84
N PHE A 667 -2.45 -13.36 -30.92
CA PHE A 667 -1.77 -14.66 -31.04
C PHE A 667 -0.97 -14.85 -32.34
N GLY A 668 -0.59 -13.79 -33.05
CA GLY A 668 -0.04 -13.85 -34.41
C GLY A 668 1.28 -14.63 -34.56
N GLY A 669 2.00 -14.88 -33.46
CA GLY A 669 3.24 -15.64 -33.41
C GLY A 669 3.14 -17.03 -32.74
N VAL A 670 1.92 -17.51 -32.43
CA VAL A 670 1.69 -18.82 -31.81
C VAL A 670 1.29 -19.84 -32.87
N GLN A 671 2.02 -20.96 -32.91
CA GLN A 671 1.65 -22.15 -33.65
C GLN A 671 0.82 -23.05 -32.74
N SER A 672 -0.35 -23.48 -33.21
CA SER A 672 -1.26 -24.34 -32.46
C SER A 672 -1.44 -25.69 -33.15
N GLU A 673 -1.09 -26.75 -32.44
CA GLU A 673 -1.38 -28.15 -32.78
C GLU A 673 -2.57 -28.70 -31.98
N LEU A 674 -3.38 -27.79 -31.40
CA LEU A 674 -4.63 -28.16 -30.75
C LEU A 674 -5.64 -28.67 -31.80
N PRO A 675 -6.58 -29.56 -31.40
CA PRO A 675 -7.60 -30.06 -32.30
C PRO A 675 -8.48 -28.94 -32.88
N VAL A 676 -8.88 -29.08 -34.15
CA VAL A 676 -9.81 -28.18 -34.83
C VAL A 676 -11.06 -27.98 -33.96
N PRO A 677 -11.54 -26.75 -33.72
CA PRO A 677 -11.19 -25.48 -34.40
C PRO A 677 -10.09 -24.63 -33.73
N LEU A 678 -9.31 -25.17 -32.81
CA LEU A 678 -8.23 -24.43 -32.13
C LEU A 678 -6.85 -24.59 -32.77
N ASP A 679 -6.77 -25.22 -33.95
CA ASP A 679 -5.57 -25.36 -34.77
C ASP A 679 -5.04 -24.01 -35.30
N THR A 680 -5.83 -22.95 -35.14
CA THR A 680 -5.39 -21.56 -35.28
C THR A 680 -6.04 -20.73 -34.18
N LEU A 681 -5.24 -19.98 -33.41
CA LEU A 681 -5.74 -19.11 -32.34
C LEU A 681 -6.12 -17.74 -32.92
N PRO A 682 -7.39 -17.33 -32.87
CA PRO A 682 -7.81 -16.01 -33.33
C PRO A 682 -7.50 -14.92 -32.29
N ALA A 683 -7.47 -13.66 -32.74
CA ALA A 683 -7.43 -12.52 -31.84
C ALA A 683 -8.62 -12.52 -30.86
N GLY A 684 -8.33 -12.20 -29.60
CA GLY A 684 -9.32 -12.24 -28.53
C GLY A 684 -8.99 -11.31 -27.38
N ASN A 685 -10.04 -11.01 -26.61
CA ASN A 685 -9.96 -10.25 -25.38
C ASN A 685 -10.30 -11.18 -24.22
N THR A 686 -9.50 -11.12 -23.17
CA THR A 686 -9.69 -11.86 -21.93
C THR A 686 -9.85 -10.87 -20.79
N GLU A 687 -10.99 -10.86 -20.13
CA GLU A 687 -11.23 -10.10 -18.91
C GLU A 687 -11.06 -11.03 -17.70
N ILE A 688 -10.11 -10.71 -16.85
CA ILE A 688 -9.83 -11.42 -15.60
C ILE A 688 -10.30 -10.53 -14.48
N SER A 689 -11.22 -11.04 -13.66
CA SER A 689 -11.76 -10.33 -12.52
C SER A 689 -11.45 -11.08 -11.23
N PHE A 690 -11.24 -10.33 -10.16
CA PHE A 690 -10.90 -10.82 -8.83
C PHE A 690 -12.01 -10.40 -7.85
N PRO A 691 -13.15 -11.10 -7.78
CA PRO A 691 -14.28 -10.70 -6.94
C PRO A 691 -14.00 -10.79 -5.43
N GLY A 692 -12.85 -11.37 -5.04
CA GLY A 692 -12.36 -11.52 -3.68
C GLY A 692 -11.03 -12.30 -3.66
N GLU A 693 -10.47 -12.55 -2.49
CA GLU A 693 -9.12 -13.14 -2.32
C GLU A 693 -9.01 -14.61 -2.77
N SER A 694 -10.11 -15.36 -2.81
CA SER A 694 -10.10 -16.82 -3.08
C SER A 694 -10.77 -17.22 -4.40
N ARG A 695 -11.02 -16.27 -5.31
CA ARG A 695 -11.72 -16.53 -6.58
C ARG A 695 -11.20 -15.67 -7.72
N ILE A 696 -10.92 -16.32 -8.85
CA ILE A 696 -10.59 -15.68 -10.13
C ILE A 696 -11.66 -16.09 -11.15
N ASP A 697 -12.31 -15.13 -11.77
CA ASP A 697 -13.23 -15.35 -12.88
C ASP A 697 -12.60 -14.79 -14.17
N ILE A 698 -12.41 -15.67 -15.16
CA ILE A 698 -11.85 -15.33 -16.48
C ILE A 698 -12.98 -15.38 -17.50
N HIS A 699 -13.14 -14.31 -18.27
CA HIS A 699 -14.06 -14.21 -19.39
C HIS A 699 -13.27 -14.01 -20.68
N VAL A 700 -13.24 -15.02 -21.53
CA VAL A 700 -12.57 -15.00 -22.84
C VAL A 700 -13.61 -14.68 -23.90
N ASN A 701 -13.30 -13.76 -24.81
CA ASN A 701 -14.11 -13.46 -25.97
C ASN A 701 -13.21 -13.39 -27.22
N ALA A 702 -13.44 -14.30 -28.15
CA ALA A 702 -12.74 -14.39 -29.42
C ALA A 702 -13.78 -14.34 -30.55
N PRO A 703 -14.11 -13.15 -31.10
CA PRO A 703 -15.24 -12.97 -32.00
C PRO A 703 -15.28 -13.90 -33.23
N ALA A 704 -14.12 -14.38 -33.70
CA ALA A 704 -14.03 -15.30 -34.83
C ALA A 704 -14.30 -16.77 -34.47
N LEU A 705 -14.38 -17.10 -33.17
CA LEU A 705 -14.44 -18.48 -32.68
C LEU A 705 -15.56 -18.69 -31.64
N GLY A 706 -15.73 -17.78 -30.68
CA GLY A 706 -16.71 -17.90 -29.60
C GLY A 706 -16.32 -17.16 -28.33
N ALA A 707 -16.97 -17.49 -27.22
CA ALA A 707 -16.71 -16.93 -25.90
C ALA A 707 -16.60 -18.04 -24.85
N GLY A 708 -16.03 -17.72 -23.69
CA GLY A 708 -15.88 -18.68 -22.61
C GLY A 708 -15.74 -18.03 -21.25
N ARG A 709 -16.20 -18.70 -20.21
CA ARG A 709 -16.00 -18.30 -18.82
C ARG A 709 -15.36 -19.42 -18.03
N LEU A 710 -14.30 -19.11 -17.30
CA LEU A 710 -13.56 -20.04 -16.45
C LEU A 710 -13.53 -19.48 -15.03
N ARG A 711 -13.53 -20.36 -14.03
CA ARG A 711 -13.38 -20.01 -12.63
C ARG A 711 -12.29 -20.83 -11.97
N PHE A 712 -11.43 -20.14 -11.25
CA PHE A 712 -10.42 -20.72 -10.38
C PHE A 712 -10.72 -20.33 -8.94
N VAL A 713 -10.43 -21.24 -8.02
CA VAL A 713 -10.59 -21.04 -6.58
C VAL A 713 -9.31 -21.38 -5.86
N ASP A 714 -9.02 -20.63 -4.81
CA ASP A 714 -7.90 -20.91 -3.93
C ASP A 714 -8.21 -22.13 -3.05
N THR A 715 -7.24 -23.03 -2.93
CA THR A 715 -7.34 -24.26 -2.13
C THR A 715 -6.07 -24.43 -1.30
N PRO A 716 -6.05 -25.30 -0.26
CA PRO A 716 -4.83 -25.52 0.52
C PRO A 716 -3.61 -26.01 -0.30
N GLY A 717 -3.81 -26.47 -1.53
CA GLY A 717 -2.76 -26.85 -2.47
C GLY A 717 -2.41 -25.79 -3.51
N GLY A 718 -2.90 -24.55 -3.35
CA GLY A 718 -2.79 -23.45 -4.30
C GLY A 718 -4.04 -23.27 -5.17
N TRP A 719 -3.95 -22.35 -6.13
CA TRP A 719 -5.02 -22.07 -7.08
C TRP A 719 -5.34 -23.29 -7.95
N SER A 720 -6.62 -23.60 -8.09
CA SER A 720 -7.09 -24.72 -8.90
C SER A 720 -8.28 -24.35 -9.76
N PHE A 721 -8.37 -24.94 -10.96
CA PHE A 721 -9.53 -24.82 -11.82
C PHE A 721 -10.75 -25.50 -11.16
N ASP A 722 -11.83 -24.74 -10.96
CA ASP A 722 -13.09 -25.27 -10.44
C ASP A 722 -14.01 -25.68 -11.61
N ARG A 723 -14.36 -24.73 -12.48
CA ARG A 723 -15.34 -24.95 -13.55
C ARG A 723 -15.16 -24.00 -14.72
N GLY A 724 -15.67 -24.38 -15.87
CA GLY A 724 -15.65 -23.53 -17.06
C GLY A 724 -16.67 -23.93 -18.09
N GLN A 725 -17.06 -22.96 -18.92
CA GLN A 725 -17.91 -23.18 -20.09
C GLN A 725 -17.37 -22.38 -21.27
N ILE A 726 -17.23 -23.02 -22.42
CA ILE A 726 -16.84 -22.39 -23.68
C ILE A 726 -17.98 -22.62 -24.68
N VAL A 727 -18.44 -21.56 -25.33
CA VAL A 727 -19.45 -21.62 -26.37
C VAL A 727 -18.80 -21.19 -27.69
N LEU A 728 -18.70 -22.12 -28.63
CA LEU A 728 -18.14 -21.94 -29.96
C LEU A 728 -19.23 -21.49 -30.96
N GLY A 729 -18.90 -20.52 -31.81
CA GLY A 729 -19.78 -19.89 -32.79
C GLY A 729 -20.24 -18.48 -32.37
N ASP A 730 -21.26 -17.95 -33.06
CA ASP A 730 -21.76 -16.59 -32.91
C ASP A 730 -22.65 -16.40 -31.64
N SER A 731 -22.12 -16.72 -30.46
CA SER A 731 -22.80 -16.50 -29.19
C SER A 731 -21.93 -15.71 -28.21
N PRO A 732 -22.29 -14.45 -27.90
CA PRO A 732 -21.50 -13.61 -27.00
C PRO A 732 -21.78 -13.86 -25.51
N ASP A 733 -22.86 -14.57 -25.17
CA ASP A 733 -23.30 -14.78 -23.78
C ASP A 733 -22.98 -16.21 -23.31
N VAL A 734 -22.03 -16.30 -22.39
CA VAL A 734 -21.66 -17.57 -21.73
C VAL A 734 -21.94 -17.47 -20.24
N ALA A 735 -22.81 -18.34 -19.74
CA ALA A 735 -23.00 -18.52 -18.30
C ALA A 735 -22.01 -19.59 -17.79
N LEU A 736 -21.55 -19.46 -16.55
CA LEU A 736 -20.83 -20.53 -15.86
C LEU A 736 -21.84 -21.54 -15.30
N GLY A 737 -21.65 -22.83 -15.60
CA GLY A 737 -22.48 -23.90 -15.05
C GLY A 737 -22.26 -24.17 -13.56
N ASP A 738 -23.11 -25.03 -12.99
CA ASP A 738 -23.10 -25.36 -11.55
C ASP A 738 -22.18 -26.54 -11.16
N GLU A 739 -21.61 -27.26 -12.13
CA GLU A 739 -20.74 -28.42 -11.85
C GLU A 739 -19.29 -28.15 -12.25
N SER A 740 -18.35 -28.76 -11.52
CA SER A 740 -16.92 -28.64 -11.78
C SER A 740 -16.48 -29.30 -13.09
N GLY A 741 -15.40 -28.78 -13.68
CA GLY A 741 -14.89 -29.18 -15.00
C GLY A 741 -15.28 -28.24 -16.15
N LEU A 742 -14.66 -28.42 -17.32
CA LEU A 742 -14.86 -27.63 -18.53
C LEU A 742 -15.93 -28.25 -19.44
N LEU A 743 -16.91 -27.46 -19.85
CA LEU A 743 -17.91 -27.83 -20.84
C LEU A 743 -17.70 -27.03 -22.13
N ILE A 744 -17.65 -27.69 -23.28
CA ILE A 744 -17.52 -27.04 -24.58
C ILE A 744 -18.79 -27.26 -25.39
N GLU A 745 -19.44 -26.19 -25.81
CA GLU A 745 -20.73 -26.25 -26.51
C GLU A 745 -20.75 -25.38 -27.77
N GLY A 746 -21.76 -25.56 -28.62
CA GLY A 746 -22.04 -24.64 -29.73
C GLY A 746 -21.93 -25.27 -31.11
N ARG A 747 -21.55 -24.46 -32.11
CA ARG A 747 -21.53 -24.86 -33.51
C ARG A 747 -20.21 -24.53 -34.17
N VAL A 748 -19.65 -25.50 -34.87
CA VAL A 748 -18.37 -25.37 -35.59
C VAL A 748 -18.50 -25.91 -37.00
N GLY A 749 -17.69 -25.39 -37.93
CA GLY A 749 -17.63 -25.91 -39.29
C GLY A 749 -17.08 -27.33 -39.33
N LYS A 750 -16.03 -27.59 -38.56
CA LYS A 750 -15.33 -28.87 -38.46
C LYS A 750 -14.94 -29.12 -37.00
N LEU A 751 -15.05 -30.38 -36.54
CA LEU A 751 -14.64 -30.82 -35.21
C LEU A 751 -13.82 -32.10 -35.30
N ASP A 752 -12.62 -32.11 -34.75
CA ASP A 752 -11.85 -33.34 -34.49
C ASP A 752 -12.15 -33.88 -33.08
N ALA A 753 -13.21 -34.68 -32.96
CA ALA A 753 -13.64 -35.19 -31.66
C ALA A 753 -12.62 -36.17 -31.05
N ALA A 754 -11.89 -36.93 -31.87
CA ALA A 754 -10.86 -37.83 -31.37
C ALA A 754 -9.67 -37.06 -30.78
N GLY A 755 -9.25 -35.98 -31.44
CA GLY A 755 -8.25 -35.05 -30.92
C GLY A 755 -8.66 -34.46 -29.57
N TRP A 756 -9.89 -33.96 -29.45
CA TRP A 756 -10.40 -33.40 -28.18
C TRP A 756 -10.41 -34.41 -27.03
N LEU A 757 -10.81 -35.65 -27.30
CA LEU A 757 -10.81 -36.73 -26.30
C LEU A 757 -9.39 -37.15 -25.89
N SER A 758 -8.39 -36.96 -26.76
CA SER A 758 -6.98 -37.24 -26.46
C SER A 758 -6.33 -36.25 -25.49
N LEU A 759 -6.90 -35.05 -25.33
CA LEU A 759 -6.38 -34.01 -24.43
C LEU A 759 -6.64 -34.30 -22.94
N ASP A 760 -7.54 -35.23 -22.62
CA ASP A 760 -7.96 -35.59 -21.25
C ASP A 760 -7.15 -36.76 -20.65
N GLY A 761 -5.99 -37.09 -21.24
CA GLY A 761 -5.08 -38.15 -20.79
C GLY A 761 -3.70 -37.60 -20.39
N GLU A 762 -3.16 -38.14 -19.30
CA GLU A 762 -1.83 -37.82 -18.70
C GLU A 762 -1.76 -36.53 -17.87
N THR A 763 -2.38 -36.56 -16.68
CA THR A 763 -1.77 -35.88 -15.53
C THR A 763 -1.01 -36.92 -14.72
N ASP A 764 0.31 -36.78 -14.67
CA ASP A 764 1.21 -37.58 -13.83
C ASP A 764 0.87 -37.33 -12.35
N GLY A 765 0.01 -38.18 -11.78
CA GLY A 765 -0.39 -38.07 -10.39
C GLY A 765 -1.38 -39.15 -9.97
N ALA A 766 -0.87 -40.26 -9.43
CA ALA A 766 -1.66 -41.32 -8.84
C ALA A 766 -2.45 -40.80 -7.60
N GLY A 767 -3.67 -40.33 -7.81
CA GLY A 767 -4.60 -39.95 -6.74
C GLY A 767 -6.05 -40.26 -7.13
N GLU A 768 -6.73 -41.10 -6.36
CA GLU A 768 -8.15 -41.40 -6.52
C GLU A 768 -8.99 -40.12 -6.40
N GLY A 769 -9.77 -39.80 -7.44
CA GLY A 769 -10.90 -38.86 -7.35
C GLY A 769 -10.78 -37.51 -8.07
N ARG A 770 -9.73 -37.23 -8.87
CA ARG A 770 -9.70 -35.99 -9.68
C ARG A 770 -10.54 -36.15 -10.95
N THR A 771 -11.58 -35.33 -11.09
CA THR A 771 -12.35 -35.15 -12.33
C THR A 771 -11.41 -34.61 -13.42
N GLY A 772 -11.42 -35.21 -14.62
CA GLY A 772 -10.68 -34.67 -15.77
C GLY A 772 -11.03 -33.21 -16.05
N PHE A 773 -10.09 -32.45 -16.62
CA PHE A 773 -10.29 -31.03 -16.93
C PHE A 773 -11.51 -30.83 -17.83
N LEU A 774 -11.70 -31.71 -18.82
CA LEU A 774 -12.87 -31.71 -19.70
C LEU A 774 -14.00 -32.56 -19.10
N ARG A 775 -15.14 -31.93 -18.83
CA ARG A 775 -16.37 -32.57 -18.33
C ARG A 775 -17.22 -33.13 -19.46
N GLY A 776 -17.32 -32.39 -20.56
CA GLY A 776 -18.20 -32.73 -21.67
C GLY A 776 -18.06 -31.82 -22.87
N LEU A 777 -18.59 -32.30 -23.99
CA LEU A 777 -18.63 -31.60 -25.26
C LEU A 777 -20.03 -31.77 -25.87
N ASP A 778 -20.70 -30.69 -26.27
CA ASP A 778 -22.02 -30.70 -26.93
C ASP A 778 -21.96 -29.80 -28.17
N ILE A 779 -21.55 -30.38 -29.29
CA ILE A 779 -21.19 -29.63 -30.49
C ILE A 779 -22.03 -30.07 -31.68
N GLN A 780 -22.55 -29.09 -32.41
CA GLN A 780 -23.05 -29.28 -33.75
C GLN A 780 -21.93 -29.00 -34.76
N ALA A 781 -21.41 -30.04 -35.40
CA ALA A 781 -20.33 -29.96 -36.36
C ALA A 781 -20.86 -30.07 -37.80
N GLY A 782 -20.43 -29.16 -38.67
CA GLY A 782 -20.64 -29.31 -40.12
C GLY A 782 -19.97 -30.58 -40.66
N VAL A 783 -18.78 -30.90 -40.14
CA VAL A 783 -18.07 -32.17 -40.34
C VAL A 783 -17.48 -32.62 -39.00
N LEU A 784 -17.83 -33.83 -38.57
CA LEU A 784 -17.27 -34.50 -37.40
C LEU A 784 -16.21 -35.51 -37.86
N GLU A 785 -14.98 -35.33 -37.41
CA GLU A 785 -13.92 -36.33 -37.53
C GLU A 785 -13.83 -37.12 -36.22
N LEU A 786 -13.98 -38.43 -36.32
CA LEU A 786 -13.85 -39.38 -35.22
C LEU A 786 -12.84 -40.45 -35.63
N GLY A 787 -11.55 -40.15 -35.46
CA GLY A 787 -10.46 -40.99 -35.97
C GLY A 787 -10.44 -40.97 -37.50
N ALA A 788 -10.57 -42.13 -38.13
CA ALA A 788 -10.63 -42.25 -39.59
C ALA A 788 -12.02 -41.98 -40.18
N LEU A 789 -13.05 -41.85 -39.32
CA LEU A 789 -14.42 -41.67 -39.75
C LEU A 789 -14.73 -40.17 -39.90
N SER A 790 -15.15 -39.76 -41.10
CA SER A 790 -15.62 -38.40 -41.37
C SER A 790 -17.12 -38.40 -41.64
N LEU A 791 -17.86 -37.60 -40.87
CA LEU A 791 -19.30 -37.56 -40.89
C LEU A 791 -19.82 -36.13 -41.08
N ALA A 792 -20.56 -35.89 -42.15
CA ALA A 792 -21.18 -34.59 -42.39
C ALA A 792 -22.41 -34.37 -41.49
N SER A 793 -22.63 -33.11 -41.09
CA SER A 793 -23.83 -32.64 -40.37
C SER A 793 -24.18 -33.48 -39.13
N GLN A 794 -23.25 -33.54 -38.17
CA GLN A 794 -23.42 -34.32 -36.95
C GLN A 794 -23.56 -33.45 -35.72
N SER A 795 -24.40 -33.89 -34.80
CA SER A 795 -24.36 -33.44 -33.41
C SER A 795 -23.68 -34.52 -32.58
N VAL A 796 -22.67 -34.12 -31.81
CA VAL A 796 -21.97 -35.01 -30.87
C VAL A 796 -22.13 -34.46 -29.46
N ARG A 797 -22.58 -35.33 -28.56
CA ARG A 797 -22.61 -35.07 -27.12
C ARG A 797 -21.71 -36.07 -26.42
N ALA A 798 -20.52 -35.65 -26.02
CA ALA A 798 -19.60 -36.44 -25.21
C ALA A 798 -19.76 -36.07 -23.73
N ARG A 799 -19.92 -37.06 -22.87
CA ARG A 799 -19.90 -36.89 -21.41
C ARG A 799 -18.94 -37.86 -20.77
N ARG A 800 -18.29 -37.43 -19.70
CA ARG A 800 -17.39 -38.31 -18.95
C ARG A 800 -18.18 -39.41 -18.23
N ALA A 801 -17.73 -40.65 -18.34
CA ALA A 801 -18.31 -41.82 -17.69
C ALA A 801 -17.20 -42.63 -17.00
N GLY A 802 -16.95 -42.34 -15.72
CA GLY A 802 -15.81 -42.89 -14.99
C GLY A 802 -14.47 -42.38 -15.55
N ALA A 803 -13.61 -43.31 -15.98
CA ALA A 803 -12.33 -43.01 -16.63
C ALA A 803 -12.41 -42.96 -18.17
N GLY A 804 -13.60 -43.17 -18.74
CA GLY A 804 -13.87 -43.12 -20.19
C GLY A 804 -14.90 -42.08 -20.57
N TRP A 805 -15.41 -42.18 -21.81
CA TRP A 805 -16.33 -41.25 -22.44
C TRP A 805 -17.56 -41.95 -23.01
N ASP A 806 -18.71 -41.31 -22.89
CA ASP A 806 -19.97 -41.69 -23.52
C ASP A 806 -20.33 -40.67 -24.59
N LEU A 807 -20.30 -41.08 -25.86
CA LEU A 807 -20.52 -40.22 -27.03
C LEU A 807 -21.88 -40.52 -27.66
N GLY A 808 -22.85 -39.64 -27.43
CA GLY A 808 -24.11 -39.62 -28.16
C GLY A 808 -23.93 -38.96 -29.53
N LEU A 809 -24.35 -39.64 -30.59
CA LEU A 809 -24.36 -39.13 -31.96
C LEU A 809 -25.79 -38.93 -32.45
N ALA A 810 -26.05 -37.83 -33.15
CA ALA A 810 -27.32 -37.56 -33.80
C ALA A 810 -27.10 -36.91 -35.18
N GLY A 811 -27.66 -37.52 -36.22
CA GLY A 811 -27.47 -37.14 -37.63
C GLY A 811 -27.36 -38.38 -38.51
N PRO A 812 -26.54 -38.36 -39.59
CA PRO A 812 -26.26 -39.55 -40.40
C PRO A 812 -25.70 -40.75 -39.62
N ALA A 813 -25.17 -40.51 -38.41
CA ALA A 813 -24.79 -41.51 -37.45
C ALA A 813 -25.63 -41.24 -36.20
N THR A 814 -26.49 -42.17 -35.82
CA THR A 814 -27.38 -42.01 -34.67
C THR A 814 -27.20 -43.17 -33.71
N GLY A 815 -26.96 -42.86 -32.45
CA GLY A 815 -26.75 -43.84 -31.40
C GLY A 815 -25.68 -43.40 -30.41
N ASN A 816 -24.96 -44.38 -29.85
CA ASN A 816 -24.02 -44.14 -28.77
C ASN A 816 -22.71 -44.92 -28.95
N ILE A 817 -21.59 -44.29 -28.61
CA ILE A 817 -20.26 -44.92 -28.60
C ILE A 817 -19.66 -44.76 -27.20
N GLN A 818 -19.35 -45.88 -26.55
CA GLN A 818 -18.62 -45.86 -25.28
C GLN A 818 -17.14 -46.07 -25.54
N VAL A 819 -16.34 -45.08 -25.17
CA VAL A 819 -14.88 -45.08 -25.30
C VAL A 819 -14.29 -45.34 -23.91
N PRO A 820 -13.66 -46.50 -23.66
CA PRO A 820 -12.99 -46.77 -22.40
C PRO A 820 -11.77 -45.84 -22.20
N SER A 821 -11.19 -45.85 -21.00
CA SER A 821 -10.00 -45.04 -20.72
C SER A 821 -8.89 -45.30 -21.73
N LEU A 822 -8.29 -44.23 -22.26
CA LEU A 822 -7.21 -44.30 -23.26
C LEU A 822 -5.96 -45.03 -22.74
N SER A 823 -5.78 -45.12 -21.42
CA SER A 823 -4.72 -45.91 -20.76
C SER A 823 -4.94 -47.43 -20.91
N GLU A 824 -6.18 -47.87 -21.12
CA GLU A 824 -6.59 -49.26 -21.26
C GLU A 824 -6.85 -49.63 -22.74
N THR A 825 -5.84 -49.45 -23.59
CA THR A 825 -5.88 -49.70 -25.05
C THR A 825 -6.31 -51.11 -25.50
N ARG A 826 -6.57 -52.03 -24.57
CA ARG A 826 -7.07 -53.39 -24.84
C ARG A 826 -8.60 -53.52 -24.77
N GLN A 827 -9.31 -52.60 -24.11
CA GLN A 827 -10.77 -52.67 -24.07
C GLN A 827 -11.38 -52.16 -25.38
N PRO A 828 -12.31 -52.90 -26.01
CA PRO A 828 -12.92 -52.44 -27.25
C PRO A 828 -13.89 -51.29 -27.00
N TRP A 829 -13.92 -50.31 -27.91
CA TRP A 829 -14.96 -49.28 -27.91
C TRP A 829 -16.29 -49.96 -28.22
N GLN A 830 -17.32 -49.70 -27.41
CA GLN A 830 -18.65 -50.24 -27.67
C GLN A 830 -19.40 -49.30 -28.59
N VAL A 831 -19.51 -49.68 -29.85
CA VAL A 831 -20.24 -48.94 -30.88
C VAL A 831 -21.66 -49.52 -30.96
N ARG A 832 -22.65 -48.73 -30.53
CA ARG A 832 -24.08 -49.09 -30.50
C ARG A 832 -24.86 -48.06 -31.30
N LEU A 833 -24.97 -48.27 -32.61
CA LEU A 833 -25.63 -47.31 -33.51
C LEU A 833 -26.98 -47.87 -33.97
N GLU A 834 -28.00 -47.01 -33.96
CA GLU A 834 -29.27 -47.28 -34.60
C GLU A 834 -29.15 -47.14 -36.12
N GLN A 835 -28.32 -46.19 -36.56
CA GLN A 835 -28.13 -45.88 -37.96
C GLN A 835 -26.70 -45.39 -38.20
N LEU A 836 -26.07 -45.85 -39.27
CA LEU A 836 -24.83 -45.30 -39.80
C LEU A 836 -24.90 -45.23 -41.33
N HIS A 837 -25.00 -44.02 -41.86
CA HIS A 837 -25.02 -43.77 -43.30
C HIS A 837 -23.68 -43.19 -43.73
N LEU A 838 -22.91 -43.99 -44.47
CA LEU A 838 -21.63 -43.57 -45.02
C LEU A 838 -21.81 -43.19 -46.49
N PRO A 839 -21.20 -42.08 -46.95
CA PRO A 839 -21.15 -41.80 -48.37
C PRO A 839 -20.38 -42.94 -49.08
N GLY A 840 -20.86 -43.36 -50.24
CA GLY A 840 -20.11 -44.28 -51.10
C GLY A 840 -19.25 -43.47 -52.05
N ASP A 841 -18.10 -44.03 -52.45
CA ASP A 841 -17.35 -43.49 -53.58
C ASP A 841 -18.26 -43.46 -54.82
N ALA A 842 -18.51 -42.27 -55.33
CA ALA A 842 -19.17 -42.07 -56.60
C ALA A 842 -18.24 -42.58 -57.71
N GLY A 843 -18.28 -43.88 -57.98
CA GLY A 843 -17.65 -44.44 -59.17
C GLY A 843 -18.28 -43.89 -60.44
N ASN A 844 -17.42 -43.46 -61.37
CA ASN A 844 -17.58 -42.90 -62.73
C ASN A 844 -17.55 -41.36 -62.77
N ASP A 845 -16.70 -40.67 -63.53
CA ASP A 845 -16.00 -40.97 -64.79
C ASP A 845 -14.55 -40.41 -64.78
N GLY A 846 -13.74 -40.79 -65.77
CA GLY A 846 -12.36 -40.34 -65.93
C GLY A 846 -12.15 -38.82 -65.93
N ASP A 847 -10.89 -38.47 -65.66
CA ASP A 847 -10.29 -37.12 -65.53
C ASP A 847 -10.38 -36.46 -64.15
N ALA A 848 -9.32 -36.64 -63.36
CA ALA A 848 -8.43 -35.56 -62.88
C ALA A 848 -7.59 -36.08 -61.69
N VAL A 849 -6.34 -36.46 -61.96
CA VAL A 849 -5.32 -36.51 -60.93
C VAL A 849 -4.93 -35.07 -60.64
N THR A 850 -5.37 -34.54 -59.51
CA THR A 850 -4.73 -33.35 -58.91
C THR A 850 -3.82 -33.86 -57.82
N GLU A 851 -2.51 -33.78 -58.10
CA GLU A 851 -1.43 -34.10 -57.18
C GLU A 851 -1.57 -33.28 -55.89
N THR A 852 -1.83 -33.92 -54.73
CA THR A 852 -1.26 -33.53 -53.41
C THR A 852 -1.61 -34.48 -52.23
N SER A 853 -2.34 -35.59 -52.41
CA SER A 853 -2.70 -36.56 -51.34
C SER A 853 -2.15 -37.99 -51.52
N ASP A 854 -0.98 -38.13 -52.15
CA ASP A 854 -0.51 -39.40 -52.72
C ASP A 854 -0.13 -40.49 -51.68
N ASP A 855 0.10 -40.14 -50.40
CA ASP A 855 0.52 -41.10 -49.36
C ASP A 855 -0.63 -41.66 -48.49
N LEU A 856 -1.65 -40.85 -48.17
CA LEU A 856 -2.78 -41.29 -47.34
C LEU A 856 -3.82 -42.09 -48.14
N GLU A 857 -4.02 -41.78 -49.43
CA GLU A 857 -4.92 -42.52 -50.31
C GLU A 857 -4.38 -43.92 -50.66
N LYS A 858 -3.05 -44.10 -50.68
CA LYS A 858 -2.41 -45.41 -50.93
C LYS A 858 -2.29 -46.29 -49.68
N ASN A 859 -2.09 -45.70 -48.50
CA ASN A 859 -1.76 -46.45 -47.29
C ASN A 859 -2.91 -46.51 -46.27
N GLY A 860 -3.79 -45.51 -46.16
CA GLY A 860 -4.82 -45.49 -45.09
C GLY A 860 -4.21 -45.39 -43.67
N PRO A 861 -5.03 -45.40 -42.60
CA PRO A 861 -4.52 -45.23 -41.25
C PRO A 861 -3.68 -46.43 -40.81
N ASP A 862 -2.67 -46.22 -39.94
CA ASP A 862 -1.86 -47.32 -39.39
C ASP A 862 -2.78 -48.28 -38.59
N PRO A 863 -3.00 -49.54 -39.04
CA PRO A 863 -3.91 -50.46 -38.37
C PRO A 863 -3.46 -50.81 -36.95
N ARG A 864 -2.16 -50.65 -36.66
CA ARG A 864 -1.59 -50.85 -35.32
C ARG A 864 -1.96 -49.73 -34.37
N LYS A 865 -2.53 -48.60 -34.81
CA LYS A 865 -2.92 -47.47 -33.95
C LYS A 865 -4.43 -47.39 -33.72
N LEU A 866 -5.21 -48.24 -34.39
CA LEU A 866 -6.67 -48.25 -34.25
C LEU A 866 -7.11 -48.94 -32.95
N PRO A 867 -8.13 -48.41 -32.25
CA PRO A 867 -8.68 -49.05 -31.05
C PRO A 867 -9.40 -50.35 -31.41
N ALA A 868 -9.50 -51.32 -30.52
CA ALA A 868 -10.42 -52.46 -30.73
C ALA A 868 -11.88 -51.96 -30.73
N LEU A 869 -12.77 -52.59 -31.49
CA LEU A 869 -14.16 -52.17 -31.65
C LEU A 869 -15.11 -53.35 -31.42
N ASP A 870 -16.13 -53.17 -30.59
CA ASP A 870 -17.30 -54.05 -30.49
C ASP A 870 -18.45 -53.32 -31.18
N VAL A 871 -18.77 -53.76 -32.40
CA VAL A 871 -19.69 -53.07 -33.30
C VAL A 871 -21.05 -53.75 -33.30
N ASN A 872 -22.09 -52.94 -33.12
CA ASN A 872 -23.48 -53.30 -33.31
C ASN A 872 -24.22 -52.10 -33.92
N ILE A 873 -24.51 -52.20 -35.22
CA ILE A 873 -25.18 -51.17 -36.01
C ILE A 873 -26.49 -51.79 -36.53
N ARG A 874 -27.64 -51.19 -36.22
CA ARG A 874 -28.95 -51.72 -36.66
C ARG A 874 -29.20 -51.52 -38.15
N ASP A 875 -28.79 -50.38 -38.69
CA ASP A 875 -28.94 -50.04 -40.10
C ASP A 875 -27.65 -49.38 -40.62
N LEU A 876 -26.86 -50.13 -41.39
CA LEU A 876 -25.64 -49.67 -42.04
C LEU A 876 -25.87 -49.57 -43.54
N SER A 877 -25.64 -48.37 -44.09
CA SER A 877 -25.56 -48.15 -45.54
C SER A 877 -24.23 -47.52 -45.94
N LEU A 878 -23.70 -47.98 -47.08
CA LEU A 878 -22.48 -47.50 -47.71
C LEU A 878 -22.79 -47.13 -49.16
N GLY A 879 -22.92 -45.84 -49.44
CA GLY A 879 -23.34 -45.36 -50.76
C GLY A 879 -24.74 -45.87 -51.13
N SER A 880 -24.83 -46.60 -52.25
CA SER A 880 -26.06 -47.28 -52.67
C SER A 880 -26.23 -48.68 -52.05
N SER A 881 -25.24 -49.19 -51.33
CA SER A 881 -25.28 -50.52 -50.71
C SER A 881 -25.90 -50.48 -49.32
N ASN A 882 -26.88 -51.33 -49.07
CA ASN A 882 -27.50 -51.56 -47.78
C ASN A 882 -26.96 -52.88 -47.18
N LEU A 883 -26.27 -52.76 -46.05
CA LEU A 883 -25.68 -53.88 -45.29
C LEU A 883 -26.57 -54.32 -44.10
N GLY A 884 -27.62 -53.54 -43.79
CA GLY A 884 -28.57 -53.82 -42.73
C GLY A 884 -27.93 -53.87 -41.36
N HIS A 885 -28.23 -54.91 -40.60
CA HIS A 885 -27.73 -55.09 -39.25
C HIS A 885 -26.32 -55.69 -39.25
N VAL A 886 -25.34 -54.91 -38.82
CA VAL A 886 -23.94 -55.34 -38.73
C VAL A 886 -23.51 -55.52 -37.28
N ARG A 887 -22.96 -56.69 -36.97
CA ARG A 887 -22.40 -57.00 -35.64
C ARG A 887 -21.10 -57.77 -35.74
N GLY A 888 -20.14 -57.46 -34.87
CA GLY A 888 -18.86 -58.14 -34.84
C GLY A 888 -17.86 -57.44 -33.92
N VAL A 889 -16.72 -58.09 -33.69
CA VAL A 889 -15.63 -57.52 -32.91
C VAL A 889 -14.41 -57.42 -33.81
N LEU A 890 -13.86 -56.21 -33.90
CA LEU A 890 -12.56 -55.99 -34.50
C LEU A 890 -11.51 -55.82 -33.40
N GLN A 891 -10.43 -56.59 -33.51
CA GLN A 891 -9.37 -56.65 -32.52
C GLN A 891 -8.06 -56.13 -33.11
N ARG A 892 -7.36 -55.33 -32.31
CA ARG A 892 -5.99 -54.90 -32.60
C ARG A 892 -5.02 -56.05 -32.35
N THR A 893 -4.06 -56.22 -33.25
CA THR A 893 -2.91 -57.13 -33.11
C THR A 893 -1.61 -56.32 -33.08
N SER A 894 -0.47 -56.98 -32.82
CA SER A 894 0.83 -56.30 -32.80
C SER A 894 1.27 -55.75 -34.17
N ILE A 895 0.72 -56.29 -35.25
CA ILE A 895 1.06 -55.93 -36.63
C ILE A 895 -0.14 -55.36 -37.39
N GLY A 896 -1.32 -55.22 -36.77
CA GLY A 896 -2.48 -54.64 -37.44
C GLY A 896 -3.81 -54.91 -36.74
N TYR A 897 -4.78 -55.41 -37.50
CA TYR A 897 -6.18 -55.48 -37.11
C TYR A 897 -6.82 -56.77 -37.66
N THR A 898 -7.71 -57.41 -36.91
CA THR A 898 -8.41 -58.62 -37.34
C THR A 898 -9.86 -58.63 -36.90
N THR A 899 -10.73 -59.27 -37.67
CA THR A 899 -12.11 -59.57 -37.31
C THR A 899 -12.40 -61.04 -37.55
N GLN A 900 -13.15 -61.64 -36.64
CA GLN A 900 -13.61 -63.02 -36.75
C GLN A 900 -15.13 -63.07 -36.54
N GLY A 901 -15.84 -63.61 -37.53
CA GLY A 901 -17.29 -63.80 -37.50
C GLY A 901 -18.08 -62.50 -37.50
N MET A 902 -17.64 -61.47 -38.25
CA MET A 902 -18.46 -60.28 -38.46
C MET A 902 -19.65 -60.65 -39.34
N ILE A 903 -20.85 -60.27 -38.93
CA ILE A 903 -22.08 -60.63 -39.62
C ILE A 903 -22.80 -59.37 -40.09
N ALA A 904 -23.19 -59.34 -41.36
CA ALA A 904 -24.11 -58.36 -41.93
C ALA A 904 -25.39 -59.07 -42.36
N ASN A 905 -26.54 -58.59 -41.88
CA ASN A 905 -27.83 -59.22 -42.11
C ASN A 905 -28.85 -58.22 -42.64
N THR A 906 -29.50 -58.59 -43.75
CA THR A 906 -30.68 -57.91 -44.30
C THR A 906 -31.84 -58.90 -44.36
N PRO A 907 -33.07 -58.46 -44.74
CA PRO A 907 -34.14 -59.39 -45.04
C PRO A 907 -33.82 -60.38 -46.18
N SER A 908 -33.04 -59.97 -47.18
CA SER A 908 -32.73 -60.75 -48.40
C SER A 908 -31.47 -61.61 -48.28
N TYR A 909 -30.46 -61.21 -47.49
CA TYR A 909 -29.20 -61.94 -47.37
C TYR A 909 -28.55 -61.87 -45.98
N SER A 910 -27.64 -62.82 -45.72
CA SER A 910 -26.73 -62.85 -44.57
C SER A 910 -25.31 -63.06 -45.05
N VAL A 911 -24.37 -62.22 -44.60
CA VAL A 911 -22.93 -62.36 -44.88
C VAL A 911 -22.20 -62.58 -43.56
N SER A 912 -21.34 -63.61 -43.52
CA SER A 912 -20.32 -63.77 -42.50
C SER A 912 -18.95 -63.44 -43.10
N LEU A 913 -18.16 -62.63 -42.40
CA LEU A 913 -16.87 -62.12 -42.86
C LEU A 913 -15.80 -62.29 -41.78
N ASP A 914 -14.68 -62.88 -42.20
CA ASP A 914 -13.40 -62.89 -41.49
C ASP A 914 -12.40 -62.03 -42.25
N GLY A 915 -11.59 -61.26 -41.53
CA GLY A 915 -10.67 -60.32 -42.16
C GLY A 915 -9.42 -60.06 -41.34
N ARG A 916 -8.33 -59.74 -42.04
CA ARG A 916 -7.09 -59.26 -41.47
C ARG A 916 -6.58 -58.08 -42.28
N TRP A 917 -6.10 -57.08 -41.57
CA TRP A 917 -5.42 -55.92 -42.11
C TRP A 917 -4.12 -55.71 -41.34
N GLU A 918 -3.00 -56.00 -41.98
CA GLU A 918 -1.68 -56.05 -41.37
C GLU A 918 -0.77 -55.00 -42.02
N LEU A 919 0.18 -54.47 -41.26
CA LEU A 919 1.25 -53.61 -41.72
C LEU A 919 2.57 -54.37 -41.58
N ILE A 920 3.18 -54.73 -42.70
CA ILE A 920 4.41 -55.54 -42.79
C ILE A 920 5.41 -54.74 -43.62
N ASP A 921 6.60 -54.46 -43.07
CA ASP A 921 7.62 -53.63 -43.71
C ASP A 921 7.09 -52.25 -44.16
N ASP A 922 6.21 -51.65 -43.33
CA ASP A 922 5.47 -50.40 -43.59
C ASP A 922 4.54 -50.42 -44.83
N GLU A 923 4.26 -51.60 -45.38
CA GLU A 923 3.26 -51.82 -46.42
C GLU A 923 1.98 -52.46 -45.86
N HIS A 924 0.82 -52.02 -46.37
CA HIS A 924 -0.48 -52.55 -45.96
C HIS A 924 -0.82 -53.84 -46.71
N TYR A 925 -1.26 -54.86 -45.98
CA TYR A 925 -1.72 -56.13 -46.51
C TYR A 925 -3.12 -56.44 -45.96
N THR A 926 -4.09 -56.62 -46.85
CA THR A 926 -5.47 -56.94 -46.48
C THR A 926 -5.86 -58.30 -47.02
N SER A 927 -6.53 -59.12 -46.20
CA SER A 927 -7.15 -60.38 -46.60
C SER A 927 -8.56 -60.50 -46.02
N VAL A 928 -9.50 -60.96 -46.83
CA VAL A 928 -10.92 -61.10 -46.50
C VAL A 928 -11.43 -62.45 -46.98
N SER A 929 -12.12 -63.15 -46.08
CA SER A 929 -12.90 -64.35 -46.37
C SER A 929 -14.36 -64.07 -46.03
N ALA A 930 -15.26 -64.20 -47.01
CA ALA A 930 -16.68 -63.92 -46.82
C ALA A 930 -17.55 -65.05 -47.37
N VAL A 931 -18.61 -65.36 -46.63
CA VAL A 931 -19.66 -66.31 -47.04
C VAL A 931 -20.99 -65.56 -47.06
N LEU A 932 -21.61 -65.46 -48.22
CA LEU A 932 -22.92 -64.85 -48.42
C LEU A 932 -23.95 -65.96 -48.68
N ILE A 933 -25.04 -65.90 -47.93
CA ILE A 933 -26.22 -66.73 -48.11
C ILE A 933 -27.40 -65.80 -48.42
N THR A 934 -28.11 -66.06 -49.51
CA THR A 934 -29.28 -65.28 -49.92
C THR A 934 -30.50 -66.19 -50.14
N ARG A 935 -31.68 -65.63 -49.87
CA ARG A 935 -33.00 -66.23 -50.17
C ARG A 935 -33.74 -65.50 -51.29
N ASP A 936 -33.09 -64.50 -51.88
CA ASP A 936 -33.56 -63.74 -53.02
C ASP A 936 -32.35 -63.01 -53.62
N LEU A 937 -31.76 -63.60 -54.66
CA LEU A 937 -30.58 -63.03 -55.29
C LEU A 937 -30.88 -61.68 -55.96
N GLY A 938 -32.08 -61.49 -56.51
CA GLY A 938 -32.50 -60.23 -57.13
C GLY A 938 -32.49 -59.06 -56.13
N ASP A 939 -33.20 -59.21 -55.01
CA ASP A 939 -33.23 -58.24 -53.90
C ASP A 939 -31.84 -58.05 -53.29
N THR A 940 -31.02 -59.11 -53.24
CA THR A 940 -29.64 -59.04 -52.74
C THR A 940 -28.75 -58.19 -53.65
N LEU A 941 -28.80 -58.41 -54.96
CA LEU A 941 -28.05 -57.62 -55.93
C LEU A 941 -28.48 -56.15 -55.89
N GLN A 942 -29.80 -55.89 -55.77
CA GLN A 942 -30.33 -54.54 -55.62
C GLN A 942 -29.85 -53.88 -54.31
N ALA A 943 -29.92 -54.61 -53.19
CA ALA A 943 -29.44 -54.13 -51.89
C ALA A 943 -27.93 -53.85 -51.89
N LEU A 944 -27.13 -54.58 -52.67
CA LEU A 944 -25.70 -54.32 -52.86
C LEU A 944 -25.40 -53.28 -53.97
N GLY A 945 -26.44 -52.62 -54.52
CA GLY A 945 -26.28 -51.56 -55.51
C GLY A 945 -26.00 -52.01 -56.94
N TYR A 946 -26.14 -53.29 -57.27
CA TYR A 946 -25.99 -53.84 -58.62
C TYR A 946 -27.32 -53.88 -59.38
N ARG A 947 -27.28 -53.62 -60.70
CA ARG A 947 -28.46 -53.75 -61.59
C ARG A 947 -28.57 -55.20 -62.06
N GLY A 948 -29.74 -55.80 -61.88
CA GLY A 948 -29.98 -57.23 -62.09
C GLY A 948 -29.95 -57.70 -63.55
N GLY A 949 -29.63 -58.99 -63.70
CA GLY A 949 -29.70 -59.80 -64.93
C GLY A 949 -29.75 -61.32 -64.64
N ILE A 950 -29.61 -61.69 -63.37
CA ILE A 950 -29.80 -63.03 -62.82
C ILE A 950 -30.66 -62.90 -61.56
N ASP A 951 -31.54 -63.86 -61.34
CA ASP A 951 -32.41 -63.97 -60.18
C ASP A 951 -32.47 -65.43 -59.71
N ALA A 952 -32.61 -65.68 -58.40
CA ALA A 952 -32.61 -67.03 -57.81
C ALA A 952 -33.20 -67.03 -56.39
N ASP A 953 -33.95 -68.09 -56.07
CA ASP A 953 -34.60 -68.26 -54.75
C ASP A 953 -33.59 -68.60 -53.64
N GLU A 954 -32.49 -69.30 -53.97
CA GLU A 954 -31.44 -69.62 -53.01
C GLU A 954 -30.05 -69.38 -53.61
N GLY A 955 -29.14 -68.82 -52.81
CA GLY A 955 -27.78 -68.58 -53.24
C GLY A 955 -26.73 -68.67 -52.15
N HIS A 956 -25.60 -69.25 -52.51
CA HIS A 956 -24.41 -69.39 -51.68
C HIS A 956 -23.19 -68.85 -52.43
N VAL A 957 -22.48 -67.87 -51.87
CA VAL A 957 -21.28 -67.29 -52.47
C VAL A 957 -20.16 -67.31 -51.44
N GLU A 958 -19.01 -67.86 -51.81
CA GLU A 958 -17.78 -67.85 -51.02
C GLU A 958 -16.73 -66.99 -51.71
N ILE A 959 -16.12 -66.06 -50.98
CA ILE A 959 -15.12 -65.13 -51.49
C ILE A 959 -13.89 -65.19 -50.58
N ASN A 960 -12.70 -65.39 -51.16
CA ASN A 960 -11.42 -65.28 -50.48
C ASN A 960 -10.53 -64.36 -51.30
N LEU A 961 -10.28 -63.15 -50.82
CA LEU A 961 -9.54 -62.12 -51.54
C LEU A 961 -8.43 -61.55 -50.66
N ALA A 962 -7.32 -61.16 -51.29
CA ALA A 962 -6.23 -60.41 -50.68
C ALA A 962 -5.74 -59.30 -51.63
N TRP A 963 -5.24 -58.21 -51.06
CA TRP A 963 -4.63 -57.11 -51.81
C TRP A 963 -3.60 -56.35 -50.97
N HIS A 964 -2.64 -55.73 -51.64
CA HIS A 964 -1.53 -54.98 -51.04
C HIS A 964 -1.90 -53.50 -50.84
N SER A 965 -2.94 -53.22 -50.06
CA SER A 965 -3.30 -51.87 -49.63
C SER A 965 -4.27 -51.91 -48.43
N SER A 966 -4.71 -50.75 -47.95
CA SER A 966 -5.74 -50.61 -46.92
C SER A 966 -7.07 -51.27 -47.34
N PRO A 967 -7.90 -51.74 -46.39
CA PRO A 967 -9.25 -52.22 -46.65
C PRO A 967 -10.13 -51.22 -47.39
N MET A 968 -9.82 -49.92 -47.26
CA MET A 968 -10.55 -48.85 -47.93
C MET A 968 -10.15 -48.66 -49.40
N ASN A 969 -9.00 -49.21 -49.81
CA ASN A 969 -8.47 -49.09 -51.18
C ASN A 969 -8.51 -50.45 -51.91
N ALA A 970 -9.69 -51.09 -51.93
CA ALA A 970 -9.94 -52.36 -52.60
C ALA A 970 -10.12 -52.20 -54.12
N GLN A 971 -9.09 -51.73 -54.82
CA GLN A 971 -9.16 -51.53 -56.28
C GLN A 971 -9.20 -52.86 -57.03
N ARG A 972 -10.07 -52.97 -58.04
CA ARG A 972 -10.24 -54.20 -58.84
C ARG A 972 -8.94 -54.72 -59.47
N SER A 973 -7.99 -53.85 -59.75
CA SER A 973 -6.66 -54.17 -60.31
C SER A 973 -5.74 -54.89 -59.32
N LEU A 974 -5.93 -54.68 -58.02
CA LEU A 974 -5.08 -55.18 -56.94
C LEU A 974 -5.61 -56.45 -56.27
N LEU A 975 -6.85 -56.86 -56.58
CA LEU A 975 -7.48 -58.03 -55.99
C LEU A 975 -6.87 -59.34 -56.51
N GLU A 976 -6.49 -60.21 -55.57
CA GLU A 976 -6.01 -61.56 -55.84
C GLU A 976 -6.78 -62.58 -54.97
N GLY A 977 -7.17 -63.72 -55.54
CA GLY A 977 -7.80 -64.80 -54.77
C GLY A 977 -8.84 -65.59 -55.55
N ASN A 978 -9.83 -66.14 -54.86
CA ASN A 978 -10.86 -66.99 -55.43
C ASN A 978 -12.28 -66.61 -55.00
N ALA A 979 -13.24 -66.78 -55.89
CA ALA A 979 -14.65 -66.63 -55.61
C ALA A 979 -15.43 -67.84 -56.17
N GLY A 980 -16.26 -68.47 -55.34
CA GLY A 980 -17.12 -69.58 -55.71
C GLY A 980 -18.57 -69.22 -55.47
N PHE A 981 -19.47 -69.72 -56.31
CA PHE A 981 -20.90 -69.49 -56.13
C PHE A 981 -21.74 -70.71 -56.53
N ARG A 982 -22.92 -70.82 -55.92
CA ARG A 982 -23.98 -71.76 -56.27
C ARG A 982 -25.32 -71.07 -56.05
N PHE A 983 -26.10 -70.96 -57.11
CA PHE A 983 -27.48 -70.46 -57.09
C PHE A 983 -28.40 -71.60 -57.49
N SER A 984 -29.55 -71.69 -56.84
CA SER A 984 -30.54 -72.74 -57.07
C SER A 984 -31.90 -72.12 -57.36
N ASP A 985 -32.66 -72.78 -58.23
CA ASP A 985 -34.03 -72.40 -58.61
C ASP A 985 -34.14 -70.93 -59.04
N GLY A 986 -33.65 -70.62 -60.24
CA GLY A 986 -33.52 -69.24 -60.70
C GLY A 986 -33.79 -69.00 -62.18
N SER A 987 -33.60 -67.75 -62.61
CA SER A 987 -33.73 -67.33 -64.00
C SER A 987 -32.77 -66.22 -64.40
N LEU A 988 -32.34 -66.23 -65.66
CA LEU A 988 -31.58 -65.17 -66.31
C LEU A 988 -32.54 -64.30 -67.14
N SER A 989 -32.70 -63.04 -66.78
CA SER A 989 -33.71 -62.14 -67.38
C SER A 989 -33.21 -61.42 -68.65
N GLU A 990 -34.10 -61.15 -69.61
CA GLU A 990 -33.80 -60.32 -70.80
C GLU A 990 -33.61 -58.85 -70.40
N VAL A 991 -32.36 -58.41 -70.21
CA VAL A 991 -32.03 -57.00 -70.03
C VAL A 991 -31.59 -56.40 -71.39
N SER A 992 -32.20 -55.30 -71.82
CA SER A 992 -32.04 -54.66 -73.15
C SER A 992 -30.76 -53.81 -73.27
N PRO A 993 -30.23 -53.45 -74.47
CA PRO A 993 -29.99 -54.21 -75.70
C PRO A 993 -28.50 -54.58 -75.87
N GLY A 994 -28.20 -55.83 -76.24
CA GLY A 994 -26.82 -56.29 -76.52
C GLY A 994 -26.62 -57.75 -76.13
N ALA A 995 -26.87 -58.07 -74.85
CA ALA A 995 -26.78 -59.43 -74.30
C ALA A 995 -27.95 -60.35 -74.69
N GLY A 996 -29.13 -59.81 -75.02
CA GLY A 996 -30.32 -60.60 -75.40
C GLY A 996 -30.18 -61.41 -76.70
N ARG A 997 -29.13 -61.19 -77.51
CA ARG A 997 -28.87 -62.01 -78.71
C ARG A 997 -28.42 -63.44 -78.38
N LEU A 998 -27.87 -63.69 -77.19
CA LEU A 998 -27.44 -65.03 -76.76
C LEU A 998 -28.62 -65.98 -76.50
N LEU A 999 -29.75 -65.46 -76.02
CA LEU A 999 -30.85 -66.29 -75.49
C LEU A 999 -32.12 -66.27 -76.35
N GLY A 1000 -32.33 -65.24 -77.17
CA GLY A 1000 -33.46 -65.19 -78.11
C GLY A 1000 -33.46 -66.31 -79.17
N LEU A 1001 -32.32 -66.98 -79.36
CA LEU A 1001 -32.19 -68.12 -80.28
C LEU A 1001 -32.43 -69.49 -79.62
N LEU A 1002 -32.42 -69.58 -78.27
CA LEU A 1002 -32.77 -70.80 -77.55
C LEU A 1002 -34.29 -71.02 -77.44
N SER A 1003 -35.11 -69.97 -77.60
CA SER A 1003 -36.57 -70.10 -77.58
C SER A 1003 -37.19 -70.66 -78.89
N ILE A 1004 -36.38 -70.91 -79.92
CA ILE A 1004 -36.86 -71.46 -81.22
C ILE A 1004 -36.89 -73.00 -81.25
N ALA A 1005 -36.40 -73.68 -80.21
CA ALA A 1005 -36.52 -75.14 -80.12
C ALA A 1005 -37.92 -75.63 -79.69
N ALA A 1006 -38.85 -74.73 -79.34
CA ALA A 1006 -40.16 -75.09 -78.80
C ALA A 1006 -41.36 -74.71 -79.68
N LEU A 1007 -41.32 -74.93 -80.99
CA LEU A 1007 -42.55 -74.92 -81.81
C LEU A 1007 -42.47 -75.98 -82.91
N PRO A 1008 -43.09 -77.16 -82.70
CA PRO A 1008 -44.49 -77.27 -83.12
C PRO A 1008 -45.30 -78.33 -82.35
N ARG A 1009 -46.06 -77.93 -81.31
CA ARG A 1009 -47.29 -78.64 -80.89
C ARG A 1009 -48.19 -77.76 -80.00
N ARG A 1010 -48.89 -76.85 -80.67
CA ARG A 1010 -50.29 -76.47 -80.45
C ARG A 1010 -51.02 -77.07 -79.22
N LEU A 1011 -51.76 -76.18 -78.55
CA LEU A 1011 -53.12 -76.41 -78.00
C LEU A 1011 -53.23 -77.22 -76.69
N MET A 1012 -52.91 -76.61 -75.54
CA MET A 1012 -53.68 -76.81 -74.30
C MET A 1012 -53.78 -75.48 -73.55
N LEU A 1013 -55.00 -74.99 -73.38
CA LEU A 1013 -55.36 -73.68 -72.80
C LEU A 1013 -55.12 -73.66 -71.28
N ASP A 1014 -53.94 -73.22 -70.82
CA ASP A 1014 -53.68 -72.42 -69.61
C ASP A 1014 -52.18 -72.07 -69.58
N PHE A 1015 -51.83 -70.79 -69.76
CA PHE A 1015 -50.44 -70.31 -69.80
C PHE A 1015 -50.26 -69.04 -68.97
N SER A 1016 -50.98 -68.97 -67.86
CA SER A 1016 -50.90 -67.83 -66.93
C SER A 1016 -49.53 -67.74 -66.23
N ASP A 1017 -48.81 -68.86 -66.09
CA ASP A 1017 -47.60 -68.96 -65.25
C ASP A 1017 -46.30 -69.29 -66.01
N PHE A 1018 -46.29 -69.29 -67.35
CA PHE A 1018 -45.14 -69.79 -68.14
C PHE A 1018 -44.42 -68.73 -68.99
N PHE A 1019 -44.73 -67.45 -68.77
CA PHE A 1019 -44.12 -66.32 -69.49
C PHE A 1019 -43.37 -65.38 -68.55
N GLY A 1020 -42.39 -65.91 -67.82
CA GLY A 1020 -41.25 -65.12 -67.35
C GLY A 1020 -40.28 -64.91 -68.52
N LYS A 1021 -39.92 -63.67 -68.84
CA LYS A 1021 -39.04 -63.33 -69.97
C LYS A 1021 -37.56 -63.63 -69.66
N GLY A 1022 -37.19 -64.91 -69.56
CA GLY A 1022 -35.83 -65.33 -69.20
C GLY A 1022 -35.53 -66.83 -69.38
N LEU A 1023 -34.25 -67.21 -69.26
CA LEU A 1023 -33.77 -68.61 -69.24
C LEU A 1023 -33.76 -69.14 -67.80
N HIS A 1024 -34.57 -70.16 -67.50
CA HIS A 1024 -34.62 -70.78 -66.17
C HIS A 1024 -33.51 -71.82 -65.95
N PHE A 1025 -33.05 -71.97 -64.71
CA PHE A 1025 -32.07 -72.98 -64.29
C PHE A 1025 -32.44 -73.57 -62.92
N ASP A 1026 -32.13 -74.87 -62.74
CA ASP A 1026 -32.24 -75.56 -61.45
C ASP A 1026 -30.99 -75.26 -60.59
N THR A 1027 -29.81 -75.20 -61.21
CA THR A 1027 -28.57 -74.83 -60.54
C THR A 1027 -27.63 -74.06 -61.47
N LEU A 1028 -27.05 -72.96 -60.97
CA LEU A 1028 -25.94 -72.26 -61.60
C LEU A 1028 -24.77 -72.19 -60.60
N SER A 1029 -23.63 -72.79 -60.93
CA SER A 1029 -22.48 -72.80 -60.02
C SER A 1029 -21.16 -72.66 -60.74
N GLY A 1030 -20.12 -72.22 -60.04
CA GLY A 1030 -18.77 -72.18 -60.60
C GLY A 1030 -17.75 -71.49 -59.70
N ASP A 1031 -16.49 -71.59 -60.10
CA ASP A 1031 -15.36 -70.99 -59.42
C ASP A 1031 -14.63 -70.00 -60.34
N PHE A 1032 -14.13 -68.92 -59.74
CA PHE A 1032 -13.32 -67.89 -60.36
C PHE A 1032 -12.00 -67.73 -59.63
N LEU A 1033 -10.89 -67.72 -60.38
CA LEU A 1033 -9.60 -67.21 -59.95
C LEU A 1033 -9.50 -65.73 -60.34
N ILE A 1034 -9.30 -64.84 -59.37
CA ILE A 1034 -9.19 -63.40 -59.58
C ILE A 1034 -7.71 -63.01 -59.45
N THR A 1035 -7.16 -62.37 -60.48
CA THR A 1035 -5.78 -61.85 -60.48
C THR A 1035 -5.59 -60.82 -61.59
N GLY A 1036 -4.78 -59.79 -61.34
CA GLY A 1036 -4.40 -58.79 -62.37
C GLY A 1036 -5.59 -58.08 -63.01
N GLY A 1037 -6.64 -57.79 -62.25
CA GLY A 1037 -7.84 -57.12 -62.76
C GLY A 1037 -8.74 -57.98 -63.66
N SER A 1038 -8.55 -59.31 -63.68
CA SER A 1038 -9.37 -60.26 -64.43
C SER A 1038 -9.83 -61.43 -63.56
N ALA A 1039 -11.02 -61.97 -63.85
CA ALA A 1039 -11.55 -63.20 -63.26
C ALA A 1039 -11.53 -64.32 -64.30
N TYR A 1040 -10.97 -65.48 -63.95
CA TYR A 1040 -10.84 -66.64 -64.82
C TYR A 1040 -11.65 -67.79 -64.28
N THR A 1041 -12.45 -68.44 -65.14
CA THR A 1041 -13.21 -69.63 -64.76
C THR A 1041 -12.97 -70.80 -65.71
N THR A 1042 -13.11 -72.01 -65.19
CA THR A 1042 -13.08 -73.24 -65.98
C THR A 1042 -14.32 -74.12 -65.83
N ASN A 1043 -15.28 -73.71 -64.98
CA ASN A 1043 -16.33 -74.59 -64.49
C ASN A 1043 -17.61 -73.82 -64.09
N VAL A 1044 -17.94 -72.71 -64.76
CA VAL A 1044 -19.28 -72.13 -64.58
C VAL A 1044 -20.28 -73.00 -65.33
N ILE A 1045 -21.11 -73.72 -64.58
CA ILE A 1045 -22.06 -74.71 -65.09
C ILE A 1045 -23.47 -74.22 -64.78
N LEU A 1046 -24.31 -74.19 -65.83
CA LEU A 1046 -25.75 -73.98 -65.76
C LEU A 1046 -26.44 -75.31 -66.03
N GLU A 1047 -27.25 -75.78 -65.09
CA GLU A 1047 -28.14 -76.94 -65.23
C GLU A 1047 -29.58 -76.41 -65.18
N GLY A 1048 -30.36 -76.64 -66.23
CA GLY A 1048 -31.75 -76.24 -66.27
C GLY A 1048 -32.65 -77.31 -66.90
N PRO A 1049 -33.98 -77.15 -66.79
CA PRO A 1049 -34.96 -78.19 -67.15
C PRO A 1049 -34.89 -78.68 -68.60
N SER A 1050 -34.33 -77.86 -69.49
CA SER A 1050 -34.32 -78.08 -70.94
C SER A 1050 -32.96 -77.87 -71.60
N THR A 1051 -31.91 -77.50 -70.86
CA THR A 1051 -30.56 -77.22 -71.40
C THR A 1051 -29.52 -77.25 -70.28
N SER A 1052 -28.31 -77.73 -70.57
CA SER A 1052 -27.13 -77.50 -69.73
C SER A 1052 -26.09 -76.64 -70.48
N ALA A 1053 -25.32 -75.83 -69.77
CA ALA A 1053 -24.26 -75.02 -70.36
C ALA A 1053 -23.01 -74.97 -69.48
N LEU A 1054 -21.84 -74.98 -70.11
CA LEU A 1054 -20.53 -74.78 -69.48
C LEU A 1054 -19.88 -73.51 -70.05
N LEU A 1055 -19.43 -72.64 -69.16
CA LEU A 1055 -18.72 -71.40 -69.47
C LEU A 1055 -17.28 -71.47 -68.95
N VAL A 1056 -16.33 -71.19 -69.83
CA VAL A 1056 -14.88 -71.25 -69.57
C VAL A 1056 -14.23 -70.01 -70.19
N GLY A 1057 -13.36 -69.31 -69.47
CA GLY A 1057 -12.61 -68.17 -70.01
C GLY A 1057 -12.36 -67.03 -69.04
N ARG A 1058 -12.06 -65.85 -69.58
CA ARG A 1058 -11.72 -64.64 -68.83
C ARG A 1058 -12.85 -63.62 -68.87
N THR A 1059 -13.14 -63.05 -67.70
CA THR A 1059 -13.91 -61.81 -67.53
C THR A 1059 -12.95 -60.71 -67.09
N GLY A 1060 -12.75 -59.66 -67.88
CA GLY A 1060 -11.96 -58.51 -67.48
C GLY A 1060 -12.74 -57.62 -66.52
N LEU A 1061 -12.32 -57.53 -65.25
CA LEU A 1061 -12.98 -56.72 -64.21
C LEU A 1061 -12.62 -55.23 -64.31
N VAL A 1062 -11.38 -54.94 -64.73
CA VAL A 1062 -10.87 -53.59 -64.99
C VAL A 1062 -11.14 -53.17 -66.43
N SER A 1063 -10.81 -54.02 -67.41
CA SER A 1063 -11.05 -53.76 -68.83
C SER A 1063 -12.53 -53.81 -69.24
N ARG A 1064 -13.41 -54.32 -68.36
CA ARG A 1064 -14.85 -54.50 -68.58
C ARG A 1064 -15.14 -55.17 -69.93
N ASP A 1065 -14.44 -56.27 -70.20
CA ASP A 1065 -14.58 -57.06 -71.42
C ASP A 1065 -14.74 -58.56 -71.12
N TYR A 1066 -15.21 -59.30 -72.13
CA TYR A 1066 -15.31 -60.75 -72.11
C TYR A 1066 -14.30 -61.37 -73.09
N ASP A 1067 -13.74 -62.53 -72.74
CA ASP A 1067 -13.12 -63.48 -73.67
C ASP A 1067 -13.40 -64.89 -73.16
N GLN A 1068 -14.59 -65.39 -73.51
CA GLN A 1068 -15.15 -66.61 -72.96
C GLN A 1068 -15.65 -67.55 -74.05
N LEU A 1069 -15.73 -68.83 -73.71
CA LEU A 1069 -16.31 -69.89 -74.51
C LEU A 1069 -17.50 -70.49 -73.76
N ALA A 1070 -18.69 -70.39 -74.33
CA ALA A 1070 -19.90 -71.05 -73.85
C ALA A 1070 -20.18 -72.31 -74.67
N ILE A 1071 -20.33 -73.45 -73.99
CA ILE A 1071 -20.64 -74.76 -74.57
C ILE A 1071 -22.04 -75.13 -74.11
N ILE A 1072 -22.98 -75.26 -75.03
CA ILE A 1072 -24.40 -75.49 -74.73
C ILE A 1072 -24.78 -76.91 -75.18
N ASP A 1073 -25.41 -77.66 -74.28
CA ASP A 1073 -25.95 -79.00 -74.53
C ASP A 1073 -27.48 -79.02 -74.33
N PRO A 1074 -28.27 -79.24 -75.39
CA PRO A 1074 -29.73 -79.29 -75.30
C PRO A 1074 -30.26 -80.62 -74.73
N ASP A 1075 -29.45 -81.67 -74.57
CA ASP A 1075 -29.87 -82.96 -73.99
C ASP A 1075 -29.48 -83.04 -72.51
N VAL A 1076 -30.45 -82.77 -71.63
CA VAL A 1076 -30.27 -82.71 -70.17
C VAL A 1076 -29.90 -84.06 -69.55
N SER A 1077 -29.88 -85.16 -70.32
CA SER A 1077 -29.60 -86.52 -69.83
C SER A 1077 -28.10 -86.87 -69.74
N ALA A 1078 -27.21 -86.03 -70.27
CA ALA A 1078 -25.78 -86.28 -70.30
C ALA A 1078 -25.02 -85.43 -69.27
N SER A 1079 -24.40 -86.08 -68.28
CA SER A 1079 -23.49 -85.43 -67.35
C SER A 1079 -22.21 -84.98 -68.06
N ILE A 1080 -21.88 -83.69 -68.05
CA ILE A 1080 -20.58 -83.19 -68.53
C ILE A 1080 -19.48 -83.79 -67.62
N PRO A 1081 -18.53 -84.60 -68.13
CA PRO A 1081 -17.47 -85.15 -67.29
C PRO A 1081 -16.52 -84.02 -66.88
N VAL A 1082 -16.70 -83.50 -65.66
CA VAL A 1082 -15.75 -82.55 -65.07
C VAL A 1082 -14.60 -83.36 -64.48
N ALA A 1083 -13.40 -83.21 -65.05
CA ALA A 1083 -12.19 -83.76 -64.45
C ALA A 1083 -11.92 -83.04 -63.13
N GLY A 1084 -12.13 -83.73 -62.02
CA GLY A 1084 -11.78 -83.26 -60.69
C GLY A 1084 -10.27 -83.22 -60.48
N TYR A 1085 -9.83 -82.22 -59.71
CA TYR A 1085 -8.48 -81.98 -59.17
C TYR A 1085 -7.41 -81.42 -60.12
N LEU A 1086 -6.93 -80.21 -59.80
CA LEU A 1086 -5.50 -80.01 -59.54
C LEU A 1086 -5.24 -78.77 -58.68
N ALA A 1087 -4.80 -79.06 -57.45
CA ALA A 1087 -3.96 -78.19 -56.66
C ALA A 1087 -2.56 -78.14 -57.32
N ALA A 1088 -2.21 -77.05 -58.00
CA ALA A 1088 -0.82 -76.74 -58.40
C ALA A 1088 -0.67 -75.27 -58.88
N GLY A 1089 -0.59 -74.32 -57.94
CA GLY A 1089 0.09 -73.02 -58.12
C GLY A 1089 -0.57 -71.95 -59.02
N PRO A 1090 -0.31 -70.65 -58.76
CA PRO A 1090 -1.05 -69.53 -59.36
C PRO A 1090 -0.46 -69.05 -60.70
N THR A 1091 -0.06 -69.95 -61.60
CA THR A 1091 0.45 -69.51 -62.91
C THR A 1091 -0.68 -69.52 -63.94
N VAL A 1092 -1.10 -68.32 -64.36
CA VAL A 1092 -2.09 -68.04 -65.43
C VAL A 1092 -1.90 -68.89 -66.70
N GLY A 1093 -0.67 -69.35 -66.97
CA GLY A 1093 -0.36 -70.25 -68.09
C GLY A 1093 -1.05 -71.63 -68.06
N ALA A 1094 -1.43 -72.16 -66.89
CA ALA A 1094 -2.09 -73.46 -66.79
C ALA A 1094 -3.56 -73.41 -67.25
N ALA A 1095 -4.27 -72.31 -66.97
CA ALA A 1095 -5.67 -72.12 -67.38
C ALA A 1095 -5.82 -72.04 -68.91
N LEU A 1096 -4.88 -71.37 -69.58
CA LEU A 1096 -4.80 -71.33 -71.05
C LEU A 1096 -4.51 -72.71 -71.65
N LEU A 1097 -3.69 -73.52 -70.98
CA LEU A 1097 -3.41 -74.91 -71.36
C LEU A 1097 -4.67 -75.79 -71.27
N LEU A 1098 -5.49 -75.65 -70.22
CA LEU A 1098 -6.77 -76.34 -70.07
C LEU A 1098 -7.76 -75.96 -71.19
N LEU A 1099 -7.85 -74.67 -71.54
CA LEU A 1099 -8.66 -74.21 -72.67
C LEU A 1099 -8.26 -74.94 -73.97
N SER A 1100 -6.95 -75.07 -74.21
CA SER A 1100 -6.41 -75.77 -75.38
C SER A 1100 -6.62 -77.30 -75.36
N GLN A 1101 -6.73 -77.92 -74.18
CA GLN A 1101 -7.01 -79.35 -74.04
C GLN A 1101 -8.50 -79.67 -74.22
N LEU A 1102 -9.39 -78.85 -73.67
CA LEU A 1102 -10.85 -78.93 -73.91
C LEU A 1102 -11.21 -78.74 -75.38
N LEU A 1103 -10.41 -77.95 -76.11
CA LEU A 1103 -10.54 -77.79 -77.56
C LEU A 1103 -10.03 -79.00 -78.38
N LYS A 1104 -9.18 -79.86 -77.80
CA LYS A 1104 -8.50 -80.99 -78.49
C LYS A 1104 -9.07 -82.38 -78.17
N ALA A 1105 -9.97 -82.52 -77.21
CA ALA A 1105 -10.57 -83.82 -76.88
C ALA A 1105 -11.59 -84.27 -77.98
N PRO A 1106 -11.52 -85.53 -78.47
CA PRO A 1106 -12.53 -86.07 -79.37
C PRO A 1106 -13.78 -86.43 -78.56
N LEU A 1107 -14.78 -85.56 -78.58
CA LEU A 1107 -16.08 -85.80 -77.96
C LEU A 1107 -16.96 -86.58 -78.96
N ALA A 1108 -17.43 -87.75 -78.55
CA ALA A 1108 -18.29 -88.63 -79.34
C ALA A 1108 -19.69 -88.03 -79.52
N ASP A 1109 -20.23 -88.13 -80.75
CA ASP A 1109 -21.62 -87.85 -81.20
C ASP A 1109 -22.59 -87.20 -80.22
N MET A 1110 -22.41 -85.90 -79.94
CA MET A 1110 -23.40 -85.09 -79.24
C MET A 1110 -23.53 -83.71 -79.90
N ALA A 1111 -24.78 -83.21 -80.03
CA ALA A 1111 -25.13 -81.97 -80.72
C ALA A 1111 -24.82 -80.72 -79.89
N GLN A 1112 -23.57 -80.56 -79.44
CA GLN A 1112 -23.13 -79.43 -78.64
C GLN A 1112 -22.90 -78.19 -79.53
N VAL A 1113 -23.35 -77.02 -79.05
CA VAL A 1113 -23.15 -75.74 -79.75
C VAL A 1113 -22.15 -74.89 -78.96
N LYS A 1114 -21.09 -74.43 -79.63
CA LYS A 1114 -20.02 -73.61 -79.04
C LYS A 1114 -20.14 -72.15 -79.50
N TYR A 1115 -20.11 -71.22 -78.54
CA TYR A 1115 -20.13 -69.78 -78.77
C TYR A 1115 -18.92 -69.12 -78.14
N ARG A 1116 -18.24 -68.25 -78.89
CA ARG A 1116 -17.21 -67.36 -78.36
C ARG A 1116 -17.86 -66.02 -78.02
N ILE A 1117 -17.63 -65.53 -76.81
CA ILE A 1117 -18.16 -64.27 -76.29
C ILE A 1117 -16.95 -63.34 -76.08
N THR A 1118 -16.91 -62.24 -76.84
CA THR A 1118 -15.84 -61.22 -76.79
C THR A 1118 -16.44 -59.82 -76.71
N GLY A 1119 -15.63 -58.76 -76.52
CA GLY A 1119 -16.14 -57.38 -76.49
C GLY A 1119 -16.48 -56.87 -75.09
N SER A 1120 -17.01 -55.65 -75.00
CA SER A 1120 -17.24 -54.98 -73.71
C SER A 1120 -18.43 -55.56 -72.95
N TRP A 1121 -18.54 -55.29 -71.65
CA TRP A 1121 -19.68 -55.72 -70.83
C TRP A 1121 -21.01 -55.16 -71.33
N ASP A 1122 -21.00 -53.93 -71.84
CA ASP A 1122 -22.20 -53.23 -72.30
C ASP A 1122 -22.58 -53.64 -73.74
N ASP A 1123 -21.62 -54.10 -74.55
CA ASP A 1123 -21.83 -54.58 -75.92
C ASP A 1123 -21.00 -55.85 -76.22
N PRO A 1124 -21.45 -57.02 -75.76
CA PRO A 1124 -20.76 -58.28 -76.02
C PRO A 1124 -21.02 -58.79 -77.46
N VAL A 1125 -19.94 -59.16 -78.14
CA VAL A 1125 -19.94 -59.79 -79.46
C VAL A 1125 -19.93 -61.31 -79.30
N ILE A 1126 -20.95 -61.96 -79.86
CA ILE A 1126 -21.13 -63.41 -79.77
C ILE A 1126 -21.02 -64.04 -81.15
N GLU A 1127 -20.07 -64.95 -81.31
CA GLU A 1127 -19.81 -65.66 -82.56
C GLU A 1127 -19.92 -67.17 -82.35
N ARG A 1128 -20.65 -67.85 -83.22
CA ARG A 1128 -20.70 -69.32 -83.22
C ARG A 1128 -19.39 -69.86 -83.76
N VAL A 1129 -18.73 -70.75 -83.02
CA VAL A 1129 -17.51 -71.41 -83.47
C VAL A 1129 -17.89 -72.45 -84.53
N GLN A 1130 -17.57 -72.18 -85.79
CA GLN A 1130 -17.76 -73.15 -86.87
C GLN A 1130 -16.68 -74.22 -86.79
N GLN A 1131 -17.10 -75.48 -86.90
CA GLN A 1131 -16.20 -76.63 -86.87
C GLN A 1131 -15.40 -76.67 -88.20
N GLU A 1132 -14.10 -76.38 -88.17
CA GLU A 1132 -13.24 -76.57 -89.34
C GLU A 1132 -13.13 -78.08 -89.65
N ASN A 1133 -13.86 -78.53 -90.67
CA ASN A 1133 -13.61 -79.81 -91.31
C ASN A 1133 -12.28 -79.73 -92.07
N ASN A 1134 -11.17 -80.06 -91.39
CA ASN A 1134 -9.92 -80.38 -92.07
C ASN A 1134 -10.05 -81.75 -92.74
N ALA A 1135 -10.51 -81.74 -94.00
CA ALA A 1135 -10.29 -82.83 -94.95
C ALA A 1135 -9.73 -82.24 -96.24
N SER A 1136 -8.41 -82.27 -96.39
CA SER A 1136 -7.74 -82.16 -97.68
C SER A 1136 -6.51 -83.07 -97.70
N LYS A 1137 -6.73 -84.24 -98.30
CA LYS A 1137 -5.84 -85.34 -98.73
C LYS A 1137 -5.28 -86.29 -97.68
#